data_AF-A0A9X2C1H0-F1
#
_entry.id   AF-A0A9X2C1H0-F1
#
_cell.length_a   1.000
_cell.length_b   1.000
_cell.length_c   1.000
_cell.angle_alpha   90.00
_cell.angle_beta   90.00
_cell.angle_gamma   90.00
#
_symmetry.space_group_name_H-M   'P 1'
#
loop_
_entity.id
_entity.type
_entity.pdbx_description
1 polymer ?
#
loop_
_entity_poly.entity_id
_entity_poly.type
_entity_poly.pdbx_seq_one_letter_code
_entity_poly.pdbx_strand_id
1 'polypeptide(L)'
;MQPATHRDQLITMLAEAAEIEHCLMCTYLYAAFSLKQGVDEDLLEHELSAVKRWRAEIIAIATEEMLHLALVNNLLMAVGSRPHYRHFNFPALPGQFPADVAVALLPFDAATLDHFIYVERPRETDETDGADIDKAEYSRDMDGANRVSEISGDYDTVGELYQSIADSLAPLATSLGEEGLFVGAVAAQLTEKDVFLPGLCAISTVAQATTALGLIVEQGEGSRVCHETSHYARFRTIRQQWQALSSDRPAFKPYRDVARNPVMRSPVTTEERVQIVSEPAISLLDVGNSSYFLMLRLLALMSDTANCRLPRAVVVAQATTLMHALADVGVALTGLPASPAHPGVRAGLTFSLTRTAFGYESPVSAAKLISERMELLATHAQQCVAALPALELFAKRLRDAASAWRGASDAQRAQEADRLAPAASPESTHDEHVDVIRGEKGTIYFNAKRCIHSRHCVLGEPEVFRANREGDWIFPDAATAERVNHIALNCVSGAIRFERHDGGENEVAPKVNQIRMRENGPLSVNAEVTLVGADGGANAELRVTLCRCGKSKNKPFCDQSHIAAGFVSSGEAVTRPSPELERRDGPLVVTPLRDGPLDVRGSAEICTGTRRTIDRTMSVRLCRCGQSADKPFCDGSHRAANFEAAGRGS
;
A
#
# COMPACT_ATOMS: atom_id res chain seq x y z
N MET A 1 22.98 -12.12 -22.21
CA MET A 1 22.67 -11.22 -21.07
C MET A 1 23.76 -11.22 -19.97
N GLN A 2 24.07 -10.07 -19.36
CA GLN A 2 25.00 -9.95 -18.22
C GLN A 2 24.30 -10.16 -16.86
N PRO A 3 24.96 -10.74 -15.83
CA PRO A 3 24.42 -10.83 -14.48
C PRO A 3 24.25 -9.45 -13.81
N ALA A 4 23.30 -9.36 -12.87
CA ALA A 4 23.04 -8.15 -12.12
C ALA A 4 24.21 -7.78 -11.19
N THR A 5 24.57 -6.50 -11.22
CA THR A 5 25.64 -5.93 -10.39
C THR A 5 25.12 -5.36 -9.06
N HIS A 6 23.82 -5.09 -8.97
CA HIS A 6 23.16 -4.60 -7.76
C HIS A 6 21.70 -5.05 -7.66
N ARG A 7 21.11 -4.96 -6.46
CA ARG A 7 19.75 -5.46 -6.16
C ARG A 7 18.66 -4.89 -7.06
N ASP A 8 18.72 -3.61 -7.41
CA ASP A 8 17.67 -2.96 -8.22
C ASP A 8 17.57 -3.57 -9.62
N GLN A 9 18.73 -3.82 -10.25
CA GLN A 9 18.81 -4.56 -11.52
C GLN A 9 18.29 -6.00 -11.39
N LEU A 10 18.62 -6.71 -10.30
CA LEU A 10 18.04 -8.04 -10.06
C LEU A 10 16.51 -7.97 -9.98
N ILE A 11 15.95 -6.95 -9.31
CA ILE A 11 14.50 -6.71 -9.25
C ILE A 11 13.92 -6.45 -10.64
N THR A 12 14.59 -5.66 -11.49
CA THR A 12 14.16 -5.41 -12.88
C THR A 12 14.15 -6.70 -13.70
N MET A 13 15.22 -7.51 -13.61
CA MET A 13 15.29 -8.80 -14.32
C MET A 13 14.19 -9.77 -13.87
N LEU A 14 13.92 -9.83 -12.56
CA LEU A 14 12.84 -10.65 -12.00
C LEU A 14 11.45 -10.13 -12.39
N ALA A 15 11.27 -8.80 -12.50
CA ALA A 15 10.02 -8.22 -12.98
C ALA A 15 9.77 -8.57 -14.44
N GLU A 16 10.81 -8.56 -15.29
CA GLU A 16 10.72 -9.02 -16.68
C GLU A 16 10.43 -10.52 -16.76
N ALA A 17 11.12 -11.35 -15.96
CA ALA A 17 10.81 -12.78 -15.87
C ALA A 17 9.34 -13.01 -15.50
N ALA A 18 8.82 -12.31 -14.49
CA ALA A 18 7.39 -12.38 -14.12
C ALA A 18 6.45 -11.92 -15.25
N GLU A 19 6.84 -10.91 -16.04
CA GLU A 19 6.06 -10.47 -17.19
C GLU A 19 6.02 -11.53 -18.30
N ILE A 20 7.14 -12.20 -18.57
CA ILE A 20 7.21 -13.28 -19.56
C ILE A 20 6.32 -14.45 -19.15
N GLU A 21 6.49 -15.03 -17.95
CA GLU A 21 5.70 -16.21 -17.54
C GLU A 21 4.21 -15.90 -17.56
N HIS A 22 3.84 -14.70 -17.12
CA HIS A 22 2.46 -14.26 -17.15
C HIS A 22 1.94 -14.15 -18.59
N CYS A 23 2.72 -13.55 -19.48
CA CYS A 23 2.38 -13.40 -20.88
C CYS A 23 2.25 -14.75 -21.60
N LEU A 24 3.24 -15.64 -21.45
CA LEU A 24 3.25 -16.98 -22.05
C LEU A 24 2.05 -17.80 -21.59
N MET A 25 1.78 -17.83 -20.28
CA MET A 25 0.56 -18.43 -19.73
C MET A 25 -0.70 -17.94 -20.44
N CYS A 26 -0.86 -16.63 -20.63
CA CYS A 26 -2.04 -16.08 -21.30
C CYS A 26 -2.13 -16.51 -22.78
N THR A 27 -1.01 -16.55 -23.49
CA THR A 27 -0.98 -17.02 -24.89
C THR A 27 -1.33 -18.51 -25.01
N TYR A 28 -0.84 -19.35 -24.10
CA TYR A 28 -1.12 -20.77 -24.06
C TYR A 28 -2.60 -21.03 -23.75
N LEU A 29 -3.17 -20.33 -22.76
CA LEU A 29 -4.60 -20.40 -22.45
C LEU A 29 -5.46 -19.95 -23.64
N TYR A 30 -5.08 -18.86 -24.30
CA TYR A 30 -5.80 -18.35 -25.47
C TYR A 30 -5.85 -19.39 -26.61
N ALA A 31 -4.71 -19.98 -26.94
CA ALA A 31 -4.63 -21.05 -27.92
C ALA A 31 -5.44 -22.29 -27.49
N ALA A 32 -5.33 -22.71 -26.23
CA ALA A 32 -6.10 -23.84 -25.69
C ALA A 32 -7.63 -23.61 -25.75
N PHE A 33 -8.11 -22.38 -25.57
CA PHE A 33 -9.53 -22.04 -25.68
C PHE A 33 -10.04 -22.12 -27.12
N SER A 34 -9.17 -21.88 -28.11
CA SER A 34 -9.51 -21.94 -29.54
C SER A 34 -9.69 -23.36 -30.09
N LEU A 35 -9.21 -24.38 -29.38
CA LEU A 35 -9.38 -25.78 -29.76
C LEU A 35 -10.85 -26.20 -29.78
N LYS A 36 -11.25 -26.95 -30.81
CA LYS A 36 -12.59 -27.52 -30.95
C LYS A 36 -12.87 -28.52 -29.83
N GLN A 37 -14.13 -28.65 -29.44
CA GLN A 37 -14.56 -29.43 -28.27
C GLN A 37 -15.62 -30.49 -28.57
N GLY A 38 -16.22 -30.47 -29.75
CA GLY A 38 -17.25 -31.43 -30.16
C GLY A 38 -17.02 -32.04 -31.54
N VAL A 39 -17.64 -33.20 -31.78
CA VAL A 39 -17.66 -33.88 -33.09
C VAL A 39 -18.51 -33.14 -34.11
N ASP A 40 -19.46 -32.32 -33.65
CA ASP A 40 -20.26 -31.40 -34.45
C ASP A 40 -19.44 -30.26 -35.07
N GLU A 41 -18.16 -30.15 -34.69
CA GLU A 41 -17.20 -29.19 -35.24
C GLU A 41 -16.28 -29.80 -36.31
N ASP A 42 -16.75 -30.83 -37.02
CA ASP A 42 -16.02 -31.53 -38.09
C ASP A 42 -14.76 -32.29 -37.60
N LEU A 43 -14.88 -32.93 -36.43
CA LEU A 43 -13.86 -33.83 -35.89
C LEU A 43 -14.38 -35.26 -35.80
N LEU A 44 -13.54 -36.23 -36.17
CA LEU A 44 -13.76 -37.64 -35.89
C LEU A 44 -13.51 -37.94 -34.41
N GLU A 45 -14.08 -39.02 -33.87
CA GLU A 45 -13.99 -39.33 -32.43
C GLU A 45 -12.52 -39.47 -31.94
N HIS A 46 -11.65 -40.07 -32.74
CA HIS A 46 -10.23 -40.22 -32.41
C HIS A 46 -9.46 -38.90 -32.52
N GLU A 47 -9.82 -38.04 -33.49
CA GLU A 47 -9.29 -36.69 -33.63
C GLU A 47 -9.69 -35.82 -32.44
N LEU A 48 -10.97 -35.85 -32.05
CA LEU A 48 -11.48 -35.15 -30.87
C LEU A 48 -10.79 -35.64 -29.59
N SER A 49 -10.55 -36.95 -29.48
CA SER A 49 -9.81 -37.51 -28.36
C SER A 49 -8.37 -36.98 -28.29
N ALA A 50 -7.70 -36.83 -29.43
CA ALA A 50 -6.37 -36.21 -29.50
C ALA A 50 -6.41 -34.72 -29.14
N VAL A 51 -7.34 -33.95 -29.72
CA VAL A 51 -7.52 -32.52 -29.44
C VAL A 51 -7.82 -32.27 -27.96
N LYS A 52 -8.65 -33.11 -27.32
CA LYS A 52 -8.92 -33.02 -25.87
C LYS A 52 -7.66 -33.27 -25.04
N ARG A 53 -6.79 -34.21 -25.45
CA ARG A 53 -5.49 -34.43 -24.79
C ARG A 53 -4.57 -33.23 -24.97
N TRP A 54 -4.44 -32.70 -26.19
CA TRP A 54 -3.62 -31.50 -26.44
C TRP A 54 -4.10 -30.31 -25.62
N ARG A 55 -5.42 -30.08 -25.58
CA ARG A 55 -5.99 -29.02 -24.75
C ARG A 55 -5.63 -29.19 -23.27
N ALA A 56 -5.75 -30.40 -22.73
CA ALA A 56 -5.38 -30.69 -21.34
C ALA A 56 -3.88 -30.45 -21.12
N GLU A 57 -3.04 -30.83 -22.08
CA GLU A 57 -1.59 -30.64 -22.03
C GLU A 57 -1.19 -29.16 -22.00
N ILE A 58 -1.75 -28.35 -22.90
CA ILE A 58 -1.49 -26.91 -22.98
C ILE A 58 -1.96 -26.20 -21.70
N ILE A 59 -3.10 -26.61 -21.13
CA ILE A 59 -3.58 -26.07 -19.86
C ILE A 59 -2.67 -26.48 -18.69
N ALA A 60 -2.13 -27.70 -18.71
CA ALA A 60 -1.17 -28.16 -17.70
C ALA A 60 0.14 -27.35 -17.80
N ILE A 61 0.67 -27.12 -19.00
CA ILE A 61 1.81 -26.22 -19.23
C ILE A 61 1.50 -24.81 -18.70
N ALA A 62 0.34 -24.23 -19.05
CA ALA A 62 -0.06 -22.94 -18.52
C ALA A 62 -0.22 -22.91 -16.99
N THR A 63 -0.46 -24.07 -16.34
CA THR A 63 -0.49 -24.19 -14.87
C THR A 63 0.93 -24.25 -14.29
N GLU A 64 1.88 -24.86 -15.00
CA GLU A 64 3.31 -24.80 -14.68
C GLU A 64 3.82 -23.35 -14.80
N GLU A 65 3.35 -22.57 -15.79
CA GLU A 65 3.65 -21.12 -15.84
C GLU A 65 3.08 -20.32 -14.66
N MET A 66 1.94 -20.74 -14.09
CA MET A 66 1.43 -20.14 -12.84
C MET A 66 2.38 -20.41 -11.67
N LEU A 67 3.00 -21.60 -11.63
CA LEU A 67 4.02 -21.94 -10.64
C LEU A 67 5.29 -21.12 -10.85
N HIS A 68 5.77 -20.98 -12.09
CA HIS A 68 6.93 -20.15 -12.41
C HIS A 68 6.71 -18.70 -11.97
N LEU A 69 5.57 -18.12 -12.36
CA LEU A 69 5.17 -16.78 -11.94
C LEU A 69 5.12 -16.65 -10.41
N ALA A 70 4.59 -17.65 -9.70
CA ALA A 70 4.53 -17.63 -8.24
C ALA A 70 5.92 -17.71 -7.58
N LEU A 71 6.83 -18.52 -8.12
CA LEU A 71 8.21 -18.65 -7.65
C LEU A 71 9.02 -17.36 -7.90
N VAL A 72 8.90 -16.75 -9.08
CA VAL A 72 9.52 -15.46 -9.39
C VAL A 72 8.99 -14.37 -8.46
N ASN A 73 7.68 -14.35 -8.20
CA ASN A 73 7.09 -13.44 -7.22
C ASN A 73 7.59 -13.68 -5.79
N ASN A 74 7.78 -14.94 -5.37
CA ASN A 74 8.40 -15.24 -4.09
C ASN A 74 9.84 -14.73 -4.01
N LEU A 75 10.61 -14.85 -5.10
CA LEU A 75 11.98 -14.34 -5.16
C LEU A 75 12.02 -12.81 -5.16
N LEU A 76 11.14 -12.13 -5.92
CA LEU A 76 10.93 -10.67 -5.85
C LEU A 76 10.66 -10.21 -4.42
N MET A 77 9.73 -10.88 -3.75
CA MET A 77 9.41 -10.58 -2.36
C MET A 77 10.58 -10.86 -1.44
N ALA A 78 11.30 -11.97 -1.61
CA ALA A 78 12.47 -12.32 -0.81
C ALA A 78 13.55 -11.24 -0.87
N VAL A 79 13.81 -10.65 -2.04
CA VAL A 79 14.78 -9.55 -2.20
C VAL A 79 14.23 -8.17 -1.82
N GLY A 80 12.98 -8.10 -1.32
CA GLY A 80 12.38 -6.88 -0.76
C GLY A 80 11.47 -6.09 -1.69
N SER A 81 11.14 -6.63 -2.87
CA SER A 81 10.14 -6.03 -3.78
C SER A 81 8.71 -6.46 -3.42
N ARG A 82 7.71 -5.87 -4.08
CA ARG A 82 6.33 -6.39 -4.09
C ARG A 82 6.17 -7.43 -5.19
N PRO A 83 5.16 -8.32 -5.13
CA PRO A 83 4.87 -9.18 -6.26
C PRO A 83 4.51 -8.36 -7.50
N HIS A 84 4.96 -8.83 -8.66
CA HIS A 84 4.78 -8.25 -9.97
C HIS A 84 3.81 -9.10 -10.80
N TYR A 85 2.52 -8.72 -10.77
CA TYR A 85 1.47 -9.31 -11.61
C TYR A 85 1.09 -8.43 -12.81
N ARG A 86 1.82 -7.33 -13.01
CA ARG A 86 1.64 -6.47 -14.19
C ARG A 86 2.18 -7.22 -15.41
N HIS A 87 1.52 -7.05 -16.56
CA HIS A 87 2.03 -7.38 -17.88
C HIS A 87 1.54 -6.34 -18.90
N PHE A 88 2.09 -6.37 -20.11
CA PHE A 88 1.65 -5.51 -21.22
C PHE A 88 0.38 -6.06 -21.89
N ASN A 89 -0.50 -5.17 -22.37
CA ASN A 89 -1.64 -5.62 -23.17
C ASN A 89 -1.16 -6.16 -24.52
N PHE A 90 -1.77 -7.26 -24.97
CA PHE A 90 -1.38 -7.95 -26.18
C PHE A 90 -1.80 -7.21 -27.47
N PRO A 91 -1.04 -7.35 -28.57
CA PRO A 91 0.31 -7.93 -28.61
C PRO A 91 1.32 -7.04 -27.90
N ALA A 92 2.37 -7.64 -27.34
CA ALA A 92 3.49 -6.89 -26.79
C ALA A 92 4.15 -6.05 -27.90
N LEU A 93 4.49 -4.80 -27.60
CA LEU A 93 5.12 -3.90 -28.54
C LEU A 93 6.64 -4.16 -28.61
N PRO A 94 7.28 -3.92 -29.77
CA PRO A 94 8.74 -3.93 -29.87
C PRO A 94 9.41 -3.10 -28.77
N GLY A 95 10.43 -3.67 -28.14
CA GLY A 95 11.18 -3.06 -27.04
C GLY A 95 10.71 -3.50 -25.65
N GLN A 96 9.55 -4.17 -25.53
CA GLN A 96 9.06 -4.70 -24.25
C GLN A 96 9.80 -5.99 -23.84
N PHE A 97 10.07 -6.87 -24.80
CA PHE A 97 10.87 -8.09 -24.66
C PHE A 97 12.03 -8.04 -25.68
N PRO A 98 12.96 -9.02 -25.74
CA PRO A 98 13.92 -9.11 -26.84
C PRO A 98 13.20 -9.24 -28.19
N ALA A 99 13.88 -8.89 -29.28
CA ALA A 99 13.33 -8.98 -30.63
C ALA A 99 12.82 -10.38 -31.01
N ASP A 100 13.48 -11.42 -30.48
CA ASP A 100 13.13 -12.81 -30.77
C ASP A 100 11.97 -13.37 -29.93
N VAL A 101 11.46 -12.61 -28.95
CA VAL A 101 10.34 -13.01 -28.10
C VAL A 101 9.07 -12.26 -28.53
N ALA A 102 8.34 -12.84 -29.48
CA ALA A 102 7.03 -12.34 -29.87
C ALA A 102 5.97 -12.80 -28.85
N VAL A 103 5.10 -11.89 -28.42
CA VAL A 103 4.04 -12.21 -27.45
C VAL A 103 2.72 -11.65 -27.97
N ALA A 104 1.85 -12.55 -28.44
CA ALA A 104 0.59 -12.20 -29.09
C ALA A 104 -0.52 -13.21 -28.73
N LEU A 105 -1.77 -12.76 -28.79
CA LEU A 105 -2.93 -13.64 -28.59
C LEU A 105 -3.32 -14.23 -29.94
N LEU A 106 -2.81 -15.43 -30.21
CA LEU A 106 -3.02 -16.14 -31.46
C LEU A 106 -3.83 -17.43 -31.23
N PRO A 107 -4.81 -17.74 -32.08
CA PRO A 107 -5.48 -19.04 -32.02
C PRO A 107 -4.46 -20.16 -32.23
N PHE A 108 -4.81 -21.35 -31.76
CA PHE A 108 -4.02 -22.54 -32.00
C PHE A 108 -4.01 -22.83 -33.49
N ASP A 109 -2.87 -22.69 -34.13
CA ASP A 109 -2.60 -23.16 -35.49
C ASP A 109 -1.19 -23.76 -35.54
N ALA A 110 -0.74 -24.22 -36.70
CA ALA A 110 0.60 -24.81 -36.83
C ALA A 110 1.70 -23.78 -36.50
N ALA A 111 1.55 -22.53 -36.94
CA ALA A 111 2.54 -21.48 -36.71
C ALA A 111 2.60 -21.08 -35.22
N THR A 112 1.44 -20.98 -34.54
CA THR A 112 1.38 -20.73 -33.10
C THR A 112 2.01 -21.88 -32.30
N LEU A 113 1.82 -23.13 -32.72
CA LEU A 113 2.45 -24.28 -32.07
C LEU A 113 3.97 -24.28 -32.26
N ASP A 114 4.45 -24.01 -33.48
CA ASP A 114 5.88 -23.87 -33.74
C ASP A 114 6.48 -22.70 -32.94
N HIS A 115 5.73 -21.62 -32.76
CA HIS A 115 6.11 -20.51 -31.90
C HIS A 115 6.25 -20.90 -30.43
N PHE A 116 5.32 -21.69 -29.89
CA PHE A 116 5.43 -22.19 -28.51
C PHE A 116 6.68 -23.08 -28.34
N ILE A 117 6.97 -23.92 -29.33
CA ILE A 117 8.19 -24.75 -29.33
C ILE A 117 9.44 -23.87 -29.41
N TYR A 118 9.40 -22.81 -30.22
CA TYR A 118 10.51 -21.87 -30.36
C TYR A 118 10.79 -21.12 -29.06
N VAL A 119 9.76 -20.61 -28.38
CA VAL A 119 9.93 -19.86 -27.12
C VAL A 119 10.52 -20.74 -26.01
N GLU A 120 10.05 -21.97 -25.89
CA GLU A 120 10.47 -22.94 -24.87
C GLU A 120 11.78 -23.66 -25.19
N ARG A 121 12.44 -23.31 -26.30
CA ARG A 121 13.57 -24.08 -26.81
C ARG A 121 14.81 -23.96 -25.90
N PRO A 122 15.54 -25.06 -25.66
CA PRO A 122 16.86 -24.97 -25.08
C PRO A 122 17.82 -24.22 -25.99
N ARG A 123 18.76 -23.48 -25.42
CA ARG A 123 19.76 -22.68 -26.14
C ARG A 123 20.52 -23.46 -27.23
N GLU A 124 20.82 -24.74 -27.01
CA GLU A 124 21.60 -25.54 -27.97
C GLU A 124 20.80 -26.05 -29.17
N THR A 125 19.49 -25.78 -29.23
CA THR A 125 18.61 -26.28 -30.29
C THR A 125 18.48 -25.28 -31.44
N ASP A 126 18.50 -25.81 -32.66
CA ASP A 126 18.23 -25.07 -33.89
C ASP A 126 16.74 -25.26 -34.26
N GLU A 127 15.87 -24.51 -33.60
CA GLU A 127 14.43 -24.49 -33.86
C GLU A 127 14.05 -23.19 -34.57
N THR A 128 13.26 -23.30 -35.63
CA THR A 128 12.74 -22.14 -36.36
C THR A 128 11.38 -21.73 -35.81
N ASP A 129 11.14 -20.42 -35.70
CA ASP A 129 9.83 -19.90 -35.30
C ASP A 129 8.76 -20.11 -36.40
N GLY A 130 7.49 -19.96 -36.03
CA GLY A 130 6.34 -20.10 -36.92
C GLY A 130 6.33 -19.08 -38.06
N ALA A 131 5.92 -19.53 -39.26
CA ALA A 131 6.01 -18.76 -40.51
C ALA A 131 5.23 -17.43 -40.55
N ASP A 132 4.26 -17.23 -39.64
CA ASP A 132 3.37 -16.06 -39.58
C ASP A 132 3.53 -15.26 -38.27
N ILE A 133 4.68 -15.38 -37.61
CA ILE A 133 5.03 -14.62 -36.40
C ILE A 133 5.90 -13.42 -36.80
N ASP A 134 5.30 -12.22 -36.76
CA ASP A 134 6.02 -10.97 -37.08
C ASP A 134 6.97 -10.59 -35.94
N LYS A 135 8.23 -10.31 -36.27
CA LYS A 135 9.28 -9.89 -35.35
C LYS A 135 9.96 -8.65 -35.89
N ALA A 136 9.94 -7.58 -35.12
CA ALA A 136 10.70 -6.38 -35.43
C ALA A 136 12.19 -6.60 -35.12
N GLU A 137 13.07 -6.20 -36.02
CA GLU A 137 14.51 -6.14 -35.75
C GLU A 137 14.84 -4.92 -34.88
N TYR A 138 15.28 -5.14 -33.65
CA TYR A 138 15.81 -4.12 -32.75
C TYR A 138 16.72 -4.78 -31.71
N SER A 139 17.48 -3.95 -30.98
CA SER A 139 18.21 -4.40 -29.79
C SER A 139 17.94 -3.44 -28.63
N ARG A 140 17.84 -4.01 -27.43
CA ARG A 140 17.73 -3.30 -26.15
C ARG A 140 19.09 -3.12 -25.48
N ASP A 141 20.14 -3.76 -26.00
CA ASP A 141 21.48 -3.66 -25.45
C ASP A 141 22.01 -2.22 -25.55
N MET A 142 22.52 -1.73 -24.42
CA MET A 142 23.03 -0.38 -24.26
C MET A 142 24.54 -0.40 -24.04
N ASP A 143 25.27 0.39 -24.82
CA ASP A 143 26.71 0.59 -24.61
C ASP A 143 26.99 1.43 -23.35
N GLY A 144 27.78 0.88 -22.42
CA GLY A 144 28.46 1.59 -21.33
C GLY A 144 28.28 0.99 -19.93
N ALA A 145 29.40 0.68 -19.27
CA ALA A 145 29.44 0.20 -17.88
C ALA A 145 29.02 1.28 -16.86
N ASN A 146 28.51 0.86 -15.70
CA ASN A 146 28.17 1.69 -14.52
C ASN A 146 26.95 2.63 -14.68
N ARG A 147 25.86 2.20 -15.32
CA ARG A 147 24.60 2.95 -15.27
C ARG A 147 23.76 2.46 -14.08
N VAL A 148 23.08 3.40 -13.42
CA VAL A 148 22.16 3.06 -12.30
C VAL A 148 20.79 2.65 -12.84
N SER A 149 20.40 3.14 -14.01
CA SER A 149 19.15 2.76 -14.69
C SER A 149 19.47 1.70 -15.75
N GLU A 150 19.38 0.42 -15.39
CA GLU A 150 19.54 -0.68 -16.35
C GLU A 150 18.19 -1.29 -16.66
N ILE A 151 17.86 -1.29 -17.96
CA ILE A 151 16.85 -2.15 -18.56
C ILE A 151 17.52 -3.51 -18.74
N SER A 152 16.77 -4.61 -18.59
CA SER A 152 17.31 -5.94 -18.91
C SER A 152 17.88 -5.94 -20.33
N GLY A 153 19.11 -6.43 -20.48
CA GLY A 153 19.70 -6.63 -21.80
C GLY A 153 18.97 -7.69 -22.62
N ASP A 154 19.36 -7.84 -23.87
CA ASP A 154 18.81 -8.90 -24.73
C ASP A 154 19.32 -10.29 -24.30
N TYR A 155 18.48 -11.28 -24.56
CA TYR A 155 18.72 -12.71 -24.39
C TYR A 155 18.05 -13.47 -25.53
N ASP A 156 18.63 -14.61 -25.90
CA ASP A 156 18.16 -15.41 -27.04
C ASP A 156 17.04 -16.38 -26.64
N THR A 157 17.02 -16.80 -25.37
CA THR A 157 16.11 -17.80 -24.79
C THR A 157 15.67 -17.40 -23.38
N VAL A 158 14.50 -17.85 -22.95
CA VAL A 158 13.98 -17.59 -21.59
C VAL A 158 14.92 -18.19 -20.53
N GLY A 159 15.54 -19.34 -20.78
CA GLY A 159 16.56 -19.94 -19.91
C GLY A 159 17.82 -19.11 -19.76
N GLU A 160 18.22 -18.32 -20.78
CA GLU A 160 19.35 -17.39 -20.62
C GLU A 160 19.02 -16.25 -19.64
N LEU A 161 17.79 -15.73 -19.66
CA LEU A 161 17.33 -14.76 -18.66
C LEU A 161 17.44 -15.36 -17.24
N TYR A 162 16.92 -16.56 -17.05
CA TYR A 162 16.97 -17.24 -15.75
C TYR A 162 18.37 -17.62 -15.30
N GLN A 163 19.24 -18.03 -16.24
CA GLN A 163 20.65 -18.29 -15.94
C GLN A 163 21.34 -17.02 -15.47
N SER A 164 21.08 -15.88 -16.13
CA SER A 164 21.63 -14.59 -15.72
C SER A 164 21.14 -14.17 -14.33
N ILE A 165 19.85 -14.38 -14.02
CA ILE A 165 19.29 -14.17 -12.67
C ILE A 165 20.00 -15.06 -11.65
N ALA A 166 20.18 -16.35 -11.94
CA ALA A 166 20.87 -17.29 -11.05
C ALA A 166 22.33 -16.89 -10.78
N ASP A 167 23.05 -16.51 -11.85
CA ASP A 167 24.46 -16.07 -11.79
C ASP A 167 24.63 -14.77 -10.99
N SER A 168 23.55 -14.00 -10.82
CA SER A 168 23.54 -12.76 -10.03
C SER A 168 23.51 -13.00 -8.52
N LEU A 169 22.95 -14.13 -8.06
CA LEU A 169 22.62 -14.32 -6.64
C LEU A 169 23.85 -14.42 -5.74
N ALA A 170 24.81 -15.28 -6.09
CA ALA A 170 25.99 -15.52 -5.25
C ALA A 170 26.93 -14.29 -5.15
N PRO A 171 27.23 -13.56 -6.25
CA PRO A 171 27.98 -12.30 -6.17
C PRO A 171 27.27 -11.24 -5.30
N LEU A 172 25.95 -11.07 -5.46
CA LEU A 172 25.18 -10.11 -4.67
C LEU A 172 25.12 -10.49 -3.19
N ALA A 173 24.95 -11.78 -2.87
CA ALA A 173 25.00 -12.27 -1.50
C ALA A 173 26.39 -12.08 -0.86
N THR A 174 27.47 -12.23 -1.65
CA THR A 174 28.83 -11.94 -1.19
C THR A 174 29.02 -10.46 -0.87
N SER A 175 28.46 -9.57 -1.70
CA SER A 175 28.59 -8.12 -1.53
C SER A 175 27.71 -7.55 -0.41
N LEU A 176 26.48 -8.05 -0.26
CA LEU A 176 25.48 -7.49 0.66
C LEU A 176 25.36 -8.28 1.98
N GLY A 177 25.93 -9.49 2.03
CA GLY A 177 25.54 -10.53 2.98
C GLY A 177 24.23 -11.20 2.54
N GLU A 178 24.05 -12.49 2.85
CA GLU A 178 22.85 -13.23 2.45
C GLU A 178 21.58 -12.66 3.10
N GLU A 179 21.62 -12.36 4.41
CA GLU A 179 20.53 -11.63 5.10
C GLU A 179 20.32 -10.22 4.52
N GLY A 180 21.40 -9.61 4.02
CA GLY A 180 21.33 -8.32 3.34
C GLY A 180 20.75 -8.43 1.94
N LEU A 181 20.80 -9.57 1.26
CA LEU A 181 20.14 -9.78 -0.03
C LEU A 181 18.65 -10.09 0.16
N PHE A 182 18.33 -11.01 1.07
CA PHE A 182 16.98 -11.49 1.33
C PHE A 182 16.29 -10.73 2.47
N VAL A 183 15.96 -9.46 2.22
CA VAL A 183 15.38 -8.55 3.23
C VAL A 183 13.86 -8.65 3.38
N GLY A 184 13.20 -9.41 2.50
CA GLY A 184 11.75 -9.54 2.47
C GLY A 184 11.17 -10.47 3.52
N ALA A 185 9.92 -10.22 3.92
CA ALA A 185 9.24 -11.07 4.88
C ALA A 185 8.82 -12.41 4.22
N VAL A 186 9.31 -13.53 4.76
CA VAL A 186 8.87 -14.89 4.35
C VAL A 186 7.35 -15.05 4.46
N ALA A 187 6.72 -14.36 5.42
CA ALA A 187 5.27 -14.40 5.60
C ALA A 187 4.50 -13.80 4.41
N ALA A 188 5.12 -12.94 3.58
CA ALA A 188 4.52 -12.40 2.37
C ALA A 188 4.51 -13.40 1.20
N GLN A 189 5.37 -14.42 1.26
CA GLN A 189 5.51 -15.41 0.19
C GLN A 189 4.40 -16.47 0.24
N LEU A 190 4.14 -17.08 -0.91
CA LEU A 190 3.16 -18.15 -1.06
C LEU A 190 3.85 -19.52 -1.04
N THR A 191 3.16 -20.52 -0.50
CA THR A 191 3.64 -21.90 -0.47
C THR A 191 2.57 -22.85 -0.98
N GLU A 192 2.91 -24.12 -1.17
CA GLU A 192 1.93 -25.19 -1.47
C GLU A 192 0.73 -25.25 -0.50
N LYS A 193 0.90 -24.75 0.74
CA LYS A 193 -0.19 -24.67 1.73
C LYS A 193 -1.22 -23.59 1.40
N ASP A 194 -0.78 -22.55 0.68
CA ASP A 194 -1.62 -21.42 0.30
C ASP A 194 -2.28 -21.70 -1.05
N VAL A 195 -1.48 -22.08 -2.05
CA VAL A 195 -1.92 -22.39 -3.42
C VAL A 195 -1.34 -23.74 -3.81
N PHE A 196 -2.20 -24.68 -4.21
CA PHE A 196 -1.76 -26.02 -4.59
C PHE A 196 -1.06 -26.01 -5.94
N LEU A 197 0.23 -25.69 -5.93
CA LEU A 197 1.16 -25.74 -7.06
C LEU A 197 2.39 -26.53 -6.61
N PRO A 198 2.49 -27.82 -6.95
CA PRO A 198 3.62 -28.66 -6.52
C PRO A 198 4.96 -28.05 -6.92
N GLY A 199 5.86 -27.85 -5.96
CA GLY A 199 7.14 -27.14 -6.15
C GLY A 199 7.13 -25.70 -5.63
N LEU A 200 5.98 -25.13 -5.26
CA LEU A 200 5.91 -23.77 -4.74
C LEU A 200 6.47 -23.69 -3.31
N CYS A 201 7.63 -23.05 -3.17
CA CYS A 201 8.32 -22.90 -1.90
C CYS A 201 8.63 -21.44 -1.55
N ALA A 202 8.81 -21.18 -0.25
CA ALA A 202 9.37 -19.93 0.23
C ALA A 202 10.90 -19.90 0.03
N ILE A 203 11.43 -18.70 -0.21
CA ILE A 203 12.81 -18.41 -0.56
C ILE A 203 13.35 -17.38 0.43
N SER A 204 14.43 -17.72 1.13
CA SER A 204 15.14 -16.81 2.04
C SER A 204 16.66 -16.99 1.99
N THR A 205 17.15 -17.83 1.08
CA THR A 205 18.57 -18.18 0.92
C THR A 205 18.91 -18.32 -0.55
N VAL A 206 20.19 -18.18 -0.89
CA VAL A 206 20.70 -18.40 -2.25
C VAL A 206 20.40 -19.83 -2.70
N ALA A 207 20.59 -20.83 -1.82
CA ALA A 207 20.33 -22.23 -2.15
C ALA A 207 18.86 -22.50 -2.55
N GLN A 208 17.91 -21.91 -1.81
CA GLN A 208 16.48 -22.01 -2.15
C GLN A 208 16.15 -21.29 -3.45
N ALA A 209 16.72 -20.08 -3.66
CA ALA A 209 16.53 -19.33 -4.89
C ALA A 209 17.07 -20.09 -6.10
N THR A 210 18.28 -20.66 -6.02
CA THR A 210 18.86 -21.50 -7.07
C THR A 210 18.02 -22.74 -7.36
N THR A 211 17.44 -23.37 -6.32
CA THR A 211 16.56 -24.53 -6.49
C THR A 211 15.27 -24.14 -7.23
N ALA A 212 14.65 -23.02 -6.85
CA ALA A 212 13.44 -22.52 -7.50
C ALA A 212 13.70 -22.15 -8.97
N LEU A 213 14.80 -21.45 -9.27
CA LEU A 213 15.19 -21.10 -10.64
C LEU A 213 15.50 -22.35 -11.47
N GLY A 214 16.16 -23.35 -10.88
CA GLY A 214 16.44 -24.62 -11.54
C GLY A 214 15.17 -25.39 -11.93
N LEU A 215 14.14 -25.37 -11.07
CA LEU A 215 12.84 -25.97 -11.38
C LEU A 215 12.17 -25.30 -12.58
N ILE A 216 12.16 -23.96 -12.63
CA ILE A 216 11.57 -23.20 -13.75
C ILE A 216 12.24 -23.59 -15.07
N VAL A 217 13.57 -23.58 -15.11
CA VAL A 217 14.34 -23.94 -16.32
C VAL A 217 14.12 -25.41 -16.71
N GLU A 218 14.08 -26.33 -15.75
CA GLU A 218 13.82 -27.74 -16.02
C GLU A 218 12.42 -28.01 -16.56
N GLN A 219 11.40 -27.27 -16.10
CA GLN A 219 10.04 -27.41 -16.61
C GLN A 219 9.87 -26.80 -18.01
N GLY A 220 10.45 -25.61 -18.29
CA GLY A 220 10.38 -24.99 -19.61
C GLY A 220 11.17 -25.76 -20.68
N GLU A 221 12.51 -25.77 -20.53
CA GLU A 221 13.44 -26.25 -21.56
C GLU A 221 13.85 -27.73 -21.35
N GLY A 222 13.78 -28.21 -20.10
CA GLY A 222 14.27 -29.55 -19.71
C GLY A 222 15.64 -29.50 -19.06
N SER A 223 15.97 -30.51 -18.25
CA SER A 223 17.32 -30.63 -17.68
C SER A 223 18.27 -31.33 -18.65
N ARG A 224 19.59 -31.16 -18.45
CA ARG A 224 20.63 -31.87 -19.23
C ARG A 224 20.53 -33.41 -19.19
N VAL A 225 19.69 -33.96 -18.32
CA VAL A 225 19.55 -35.39 -18.06
C VAL A 225 18.15 -35.91 -18.42
N CYS A 226 17.10 -35.09 -18.28
CA CYS A 226 15.72 -35.46 -18.61
C CYS A 226 14.99 -34.31 -19.30
N HIS A 227 14.72 -34.48 -20.61
CA HIS A 227 14.00 -33.49 -21.41
C HIS A 227 12.54 -33.89 -21.70
N GLU A 228 12.13 -35.13 -21.43
CA GLU A 228 10.87 -35.69 -21.95
C GLU A 228 9.60 -35.06 -21.34
N THR A 229 9.74 -34.40 -20.18
CA THR A 229 8.63 -33.78 -19.45
C THR A 229 8.60 -32.26 -19.56
N SER A 230 9.52 -31.64 -20.30
CA SER A 230 9.57 -30.18 -20.43
C SER A 230 8.49 -29.63 -21.36
N HIS A 231 8.16 -28.35 -21.24
CA HIS A 231 7.21 -27.66 -22.11
C HIS A 231 7.60 -27.84 -23.59
N TYR A 232 8.89 -27.63 -23.91
CA TYR A 232 9.46 -27.88 -25.24
C TYR A 232 9.12 -29.28 -25.78
N ALA A 233 9.40 -30.33 -25.01
CA ALA A 233 9.16 -31.71 -25.45
C ALA A 233 7.66 -32.04 -25.58
N ARG A 234 6.84 -31.49 -24.69
CA ARG A 234 5.38 -31.66 -24.70
C ARG A 234 4.74 -30.99 -25.90
N PHE A 235 5.11 -29.74 -26.23
CA PHE A 235 4.65 -29.07 -27.45
C PHE A 235 5.12 -29.80 -28.71
N ARG A 236 6.36 -30.29 -28.76
CA ARG A 236 6.84 -31.12 -29.88
C ARG A 236 6.06 -32.42 -30.05
N THR A 237 5.65 -33.04 -28.94
CA THR A 237 4.78 -34.21 -28.97
C THR A 237 3.42 -33.88 -29.59
N ILE A 238 2.83 -32.73 -29.24
CA ILE A 238 1.60 -32.24 -29.88
C ILE A 238 1.82 -32.03 -31.38
N ARG A 239 2.95 -31.42 -31.79
CA ARG A 239 3.30 -31.20 -33.21
C ARG A 239 3.38 -32.50 -34.00
N GLN A 240 4.06 -33.52 -33.46
CA GLN A 240 4.16 -34.84 -34.08
C GLN A 240 2.78 -35.50 -34.24
N GLN A 241 1.95 -35.46 -33.20
CA GLN A 241 0.60 -36.02 -33.25
C GLN A 241 -0.29 -35.27 -34.24
N TRP A 242 -0.19 -33.93 -34.31
CA TRP A 242 -0.86 -33.14 -35.34
C TRP A 242 -0.43 -33.60 -36.72
N GLN A 243 0.86 -33.61 -37.01
CA GLN A 243 1.40 -33.99 -38.33
C GLN A 243 0.90 -35.37 -38.79
N ALA A 244 0.83 -36.34 -37.87
CA ALA A 244 0.26 -37.66 -38.15
C ALA A 244 -1.23 -37.57 -38.55
N LEU A 245 -2.07 -36.90 -37.75
CA LEU A 245 -3.50 -36.75 -38.03
C LEU A 245 -3.77 -35.94 -39.32
N SER A 246 -2.99 -34.88 -39.58
CA SER A 246 -3.10 -34.11 -40.82
C SER A 246 -2.64 -34.88 -42.05
N SER A 247 -1.70 -35.82 -41.90
CA SER A 247 -1.28 -36.72 -42.99
C SER A 247 -2.38 -37.73 -43.31
N ASP A 248 -3.05 -38.26 -42.29
CA ASP A 248 -4.18 -39.18 -42.44
C ASP A 248 -5.42 -38.49 -43.04
N ARG A 249 -5.71 -37.25 -42.61
CA ARG A 249 -6.82 -36.44 -43.11
C ARG A 249 -6.38 -34.99 -43.36
N PRO A 250 -6.11 -34.58 -44.61
CA PRO A 250 -5.71 -33.21 -44.94
C PRO A 250 -6.74 -32.13 -44.57
N ALA A 251 -8.01 -32.50 -44.40
CA ALA A 251 -9.08 -31.60 -43.96
C ALA A 251 -9.15 -31.44 -42.42
N PHE A 252 -8.34 -32.17 -41.65
CA PHE A 252 -8.32 -32.10 -40.20
C PHE A 252 -7.90 -30.69 -39.74
N LYS A 253 -8.82 -30.02 -39.02
CA LYS A 253 -8.62 -28.70 -38.45
C LYS A 253 -9.00 -28.74 -36.95
N PRO A 254 -8.04 -28.76 -36.02
CA PRO A 254 -8.32 -28.97 -34.59
C PRO A 254 -8.86 -27.73 -33.85
N TYR A 255 -8.95 -26.58 -34.52
CA TYR A 255 -9.22 -25.28 -33.89
C TYR A 255 -10.30 -24.48 -34.63
N ARG A 256 -10.84 -23.47 -33.94
CA ARG A 256 -11.80 -22.50 -34.46
C ARG A 256 -11.09 -21.25 -35.00
N ASP A 257 -11.71 -20.56 -35.97
CA ASP A 257 -11.19 -19.31 -36.54
C ASP A 257 -11.39 -18.12 -35.57
N VAL A 258 -10.66 -18.13 -34.46
CA VAL A 258 -10.70 -17.09 -33.44
C VAL A 258 -9.84 -15.90 -33.88
N ALA A 259 -10.28 -14.69 -33.53
CA ALA A 259 -9.58 -13.43 -33.77
C ALA A 259 -8.09 -13.47 -33.39
N ARG A 260 -7.20 -13.12 -34.33
CA ARG A 260 -5.82 -12.77 -33.96
C ARG A 260 -5.84 -11.41 -33.24
N ASN A 261 -5.13 -11.32 -32.12
CA ASN A 261 -4.99 -10.11 -31.30
C ASN A 261 -6.32 -9.36 -31.03
N PRO A 262 -7.29 -9.99 -30.34
CA PRO A 262 -8.57 -9.36 -30.07
C PRO A 262 -8.40 -8.13 -29.18
N VAL A 263 -9.17 -7.07 -29.46
CA VAL A 263 -9.14 -5.82 -28.72
C VAL A 263 -10.55 -5.31 -28.38
N MET A 264 -10.70 -4.60 -27.27
CA MET A 264 -11.99 -3.97 -26.91
C MET A 264 -12.19 -2.60 -27.58
N ARG A 265 -11.10 -1.88 -27.85
CA ARG A 265 -11.13 -0.55 -28.46
C ARG A 265 -10.78 -0.63 -29.93
N SER A 266 -11.33 0.27 -30.73
CA SER A 266 -10.99 0.36 -32.14
C SER A 266 -9.48 0.56 -32.29
N PRO A 267 -8.79 -0.29 -33.05
CA PRO A 267 -7.35 -0.15 -33.27
C PRO A 267 -7.07 1.16 -34.02
N VAL A 268 -6.01 1.85 -33.62
CA VAL A 268 -5.56 3.11 -34.26
C VAL A 268 -4.65 2.82 -35.46
N THR A 269 -3.96 1.66 -35.45
CA THR A 269 -3.06 1.18 -36.49
C THR A 269 -3.69 0.03 -37.29
N THR A 270 -3.14 -0.23 -38.48
CA THR A 270 -3.59 -1.26 -39.44
C THR A 270 -3.11 -2.68 -39.12
N GLU A 271 -2.61 -2.93 -37.91
CA GLU A 271 -2.18 -4.27 -37.48
C GLU A 271 -3.37 -5.25 -37.46
N GLU A 272 -3.08 -6.56 -37.54
CA GLU A 272 -4.03 -7.68 -37.46
C GLU A 272 -4.73 -7.78 -36.09
N ARG A 273 -5.42 -6.71 -35.66
CA ARG A 273 -6.18 -6.62 -34.42
C ARG A 273 -7.65 -6.63 -34.76
N VAL A 274 -8.39 -7.55 -34.13
CA VAL A 274 -9.84 -7.65 -34.34
C VAL A 274 -10.57 -7.02 -33.16
N GLN A 275 -11.30 -5.94 -33.42
CA GLN A 275 -12.14 -5.34 -32.39
C GLN A 275 -13.36 -6.25 -32.11
N ILE A 276 -13.59 -6.61 -30.85
CA ILE A 276 -14.77 -7.37 -30.44
C ILE A 276 -15.93 -6.40 -30.16
N VAL A 277 -17.01 -6.50 -30.93
CA VAL A 277 -18.17 -5.59 -30.84
C VAL A 277 -19.53 -6.29 -30.93
N SER A 278 -19.58 -7.54 -31.37
CA SER A 278 -20.85 -8.28 -31.49
C SER A 278 -21.39 -8.69 -30.13
N GLU A 279 -22.71 -8.63 -29.96
CA GLU A 279 -23.39 -9.24 -28.80
C GLU A 279 -23.71 -10.72 -29.10
N PRO A 280 -23.64 -11.62 -28.10
CA PRO A 280 -23.31 -11.37 -26.69
C PRO A 280 -21.80 -11.35 -26.38
N ALA A 281 -20.93 -11.38 -27.40
CA ALA A 281 -19.48 -11.55 -27.21
C ALA A 281 -18.81 -10.39 -26.44
N ILE A 282 -19.17 -9.13 -26.73
CA ILE A 282 -18.59 -7.98 -26.03
C ILE A 282 -18.98 -7.95 -24.54
N SER A 283 -20.22 -8.31 -24.20
CA SER A 283 -20.69 -8.41 -22.81
C SER A 283 -19.95 -9.52 -22.05
N LEU A 284 -19.80 -10.71 -22.66
CA LEU A 284 -19.04 -11.80 -22.06
C LEU A 284 -17.55 -11.45 -21.92
N LEU A 285 -16.98 -10.74 -22.89
CA LEU A 285 -15.60 -10.30 -22.83
C LEU A 285 -15.34 -9.35 -21.65
N ASP A 286 -16.28 -8.44 -21.34
CA ASP A 286 -16.15 -7.56 -20.17
C ASP A 286 -16.20 -8.36 -18.86
N VAL A 287 -17.07 -9.37 -18.75
CA VAL A 287 -17.07 -10.31 -17.61
C VAL A 287 -15.73 -11.02 -17.49
N GLY A 288 -15.17 -11.52 -18.60
CA GLY A 288 -13.87 -12.20 -18.64
C GLY A 288 -12.73 -11.30 -18.17
N ASN A 289 -12.54 -10.14 -18.81
CA ASN A 289 -11.47 -9.19 -18.47
C ASN A 289 -11.62 -8.65 -17.03
N SER A 290 -12.85 -8.40 -16.58
CA SER A 290 -13.11 -7.96 -15.21
C SER A 290 -12.81 -9.06 -14.19
N SER A 291 -13.08 -10.32 -14.52
CA SER A 291 -12.75 -11.48 -13.69
C SER A 291 -11.23 -11.65 -13.58
N TYR A 292 -10.54 -11.57 -14.72
CA TYR A 292 -9.09 -11.62 -14.80
C TYR A 292 -8.42 -10.53 -13.96
N PHE A 293 -8.83 -9.27 -14.13
CA PHE A 293 -8.23 -8.17 -13.37
C PHE A 293 -8.48 -8.28 -11.86
N LEU A 294 -9.69 -8.69 -11.46
CA LEU A 294 -9.99 -8.92 -10.05
C LEU A 294 -9.19 -10.09 -9.48
N MET A 295 -8.99 -11.16 -10.25
CA MET A 295 -8.19 -12.31 -9.86
C MET A 295 -6.74 -11.88 -9.54
N LEU A 296 -6.10 -11.12 -10.43
CA LEU A 296 -4.75 -10.60 -10.20
C LEU A 296 -4.65 -9.72 -8.96
N ARG A 297 -5.69 -8.91 -8.68
CA ARG A 297 -5.76 -8.12 -7.43
C ARG A 297 -5.81 -9.00 -6.18
N LEU A 298 -6.56 -10.10 -6.22
CA LEU A 298 -6.62 -11.04 -5.10
C LEU A 298 -5.27 -11.76 -4.90
N LEU A 299 -4.64 -12.20 -5.99
CA LEU A 299 -3.31 -12.85 -5.94
C LEU A 299 -2.24 -11.91 -5.37
N ALA A 300 -2.21 -10.65 -5.82
CA ALA A 300 -1.32 -9.63 -5.26
C ALA A 300 -1.63 -9.38 -3.77
N LEU A 301 -2.91 -9.30 -3.39
CA LEU A 301 -3.34 -9.07 -2.01
C LEU A 301 -2.90 -10.20 -1.08
N MET A 302 -2.88 -11.46 -1.51
CA MET A 302 -2.45 -12.59 -0.67
C MET A 302 -1.01 -12.43 -0.15
N SER A 303 -0.19 -11.67 -0.88
CA SER A 303 1.19 -11.36 -0.51
C SER A 303 1.30 -10.09 0.35
N ASP A 304 0.25 -9.28 0.41
CA ASP A 304 0.18 -8.07 1.24
C ASP A 304 -0.36 -8.43 2.63
N THR A 305 0.54 -8.87 3.51
CA THR A 305 0.21 -9.31 4.88
C THR A 305 -0.36 -8.20 5.75
N ALA A 306 -0.20 -6.93 5.36
CA ALA A 306 -0.78 -5.80 6.07
C ALA A 306 -2.25 -5.63 5.71
N ASN A 307 -2.58 -5.73 4.41
CA ASN A 307 -3.91 -5.42 3.87
C ASN A 307 -4.84 -6.62 3.71
N CYS A 308 -4.30 -7.85 3.59
CA CYS A 308 -5.11 -9.06 3.44
C CYS A 308 -5.75 -9.47 4.77
N ARG A 309 -7.07 -9.30 4.89
CA ARG A 309 -7.82 -9.63 6.11
C ARG A 309 -8.48 -11.00 6.11
N LEU A 310 -8.91 -11.46 4.95
CA LEU A 310 -9.43 -12.82 4.84
C LEU A 310 -8.27 -13.82 4.90
N PRO A 311 -8.49 -15.01 5.49
CA PRO A 311 -7.50 -16.09 5.42
C PRO A 311 -7.14 -16.39 3.96
N ARG A 312 -5.86 -16.63 3.68
CA ARG A 312 -5.37 -16.90 2.31
C ARG A 312 -6.17 -17.99 1.60
N ALA A 313 -6.53 -19.08 2.29
CA ALA A 313 -7.36 -20.14 1.73
C ALA A 313 -8.72 -19.65 1.19
N VAL A 314 -9.35 -18.66 1.85
CA VAL A 314 -10.60 -18.05 1.39
C VAL A 314 -10.34 -17.18 0.15
N VAL A 315 -9.28 -16.37 0.17
CA VAL A 315 -8.90 -15.51 -0.96
C VAL A 315 -8.54 -16.33 -2.20
N VAL A 316 -7.81 -17.44 -2.01
CA VAL A 316 -7.46 -18.39 -3.07
C VAL A 316 -8.70 -19.05 -3.65
N ALA A 317 -9.67 -19.46 -2.83
CA ALA A 317 -10.93 -20.02 -3.33
C ALA A 317 -11.70 -19.01 -4.20
N GLN A 318 -11.65 -17.73 -3.86
CA GLN A 318 -12.26 -16.65 -4.64
C GLN A 318 -11.48 -16.38 -5.95
N ALA A 319 -10.15 -16.32 -5.89
CA ALA A 319 -9.30 -16.22 -7.08
C ALA A 319 -9.52 -17.40 -8.03
N THR A 320 -9.61 -18.62 -7.50
CA THR A 320 -9.92 -19.85 -8.23
C THR A 320 -11.31 -19.81 -8.85
N THR A 321 -12.29 -19.21 -8.17
CA THR A 321 -13.64 -18.99 -8.75
C THR A 321 -13.59 -18.06 -9.96
N LEU A 322 -12.80 -16.98 -9.89
CA LEU A 322 -12.57 -16.05 -11.00
C LEU A 322 -11.82 -16.72 -12.16
N MET A 323 -10.84 -17.58 -11.84
CA MET A 323 -10.06 -18.34 -12.84
C MET A 323 -10.94 -19.32 -13.63
N HIS A 324 -11.81 -20.08 -12.96
CA HIS A 324 -12.75 -20.96 -13.66
C HIS A 324 -13.72 -20.19 -14.55
N ALA A 325 -14.25 -19.07 -14.07
CA ALA A 325 -15.12 -18.22 -14.89
C ALA A 325 -14.38 -17.64 -16.10
N LEU A 326 -13.11 -17.26 -15.94
CA LEU A 326 -12.25 -16.82 -17.04
C LEU A 326 -12.11 -17.90 -18.11
N ALA A 327 -11.89 -19.16 -17.71
CA ALA A 327 -11.80 -20.29 -18.63
C ALA A 327 -13.12 -20.58 -19.35
N ASP A 328 -14.25 -20.59 -18.62
CA ASP A 328 -15.58 -20.80 -19.20
C ASP A 328 -15.93 -19.69 -20.20
N VAL A 329 -15.68 -18.43 -19.86
CA VAL A 329 -15.88 -17.27 -20.74
C VAL A 329 -14.93 -17.36 -21.94
N GLY A 330 -13.66 -17.67 -21.72
CA GLY A 330 -12.66 -17.81 -22.78
C GLY A 330 -13.08 -18.81 -23.84
N VAL A 331 -13.52 -20.00 -23.42
CA VAL A 331 -14.06 -21.03 -24.33
C VAL A 331 -15.34 -20.55 -25.01
N ALA A 332 -16.29 -19.97 -24.26
CA ALA A 332 -17.58 -19.53 -24.81
C ALA A 332 -17.42 -18.44 -25.89
N LEU A 333 -16.50 -17.50 -25.70
CA LEU A 333 -16.19 -16.44 -26.67
C LEU A 333 -15.81 -17.02 -28.04
N THR A 334 -15.03 -18.10 -28.06
CA THR A 334 -14.64 -18.77 -29.31
C THR A 334 -15.81 -19.42 -30.04
N GLY A 335 -17.00 -19.47 -29.46
CA GLY A 335 -18.26 -19.87 -30.10
C GLY A 335 -18.99 -18.73 -30.81
N LEU A 336 -18.64 -17.47 -30.53
CA LEU A 336 -19.42 -16.29 -30.87
C LEU A 336 -18.74 -15.45 -31.96
N PRO A 337 -19.48 -14.71 -32.79
CA PRO A 337 -18.89 -13.82 -33.78
C PRO A 337 -18.13 -12.66 -33.10
N ALA A 338 -16.95 -12.29 -33.61
CA ALA A 338 -16.16 -11.18 -33.08
C ALA A 338 -16.75 -9.81 -33.44
N SER A 339 -16.96 -9.58 -34.73
CA SER A 339 -17.39 -8.31 -35.29
C SER A 339 -18.06 -8.48 -36.65
N PRO A 340 -19.09 -7.70 -36.98
CA PRO A 340 -19.65 -7.67 -38.33
C PRO A 340 -18.64 -7.26 -39.41
N ALA A 341 -17.58 -6.53 -39.04
CA ALA A 341 -16.51 -6.12 -39.95
C ALA A 341 -15.58 -7.27 -40.36
N HIS A 342 -15.58 -8.38 -39.61
CA HIS A 342 -14.78 -9.57 -39.88
C HIS A 342 -15.69 -10.82 -39.92
N PRO A 343 -16.50 -11.00 -40.98
CA PRO A 343 -17.39 -12.14 -41.11
C PRO A 343 -16.62 -13.47 -41.00
N GLY A 344 -17.14 -14.41 -40.21
CA GLY A 344 -16.52 -15.72 -39.99
C GLY A 344 -15.47 -15.76 -38.88
N VAL A 345 -14.97 -14.61 -38.41
CA VAL A 345 -14.03 -14.55 -37.29
C VAL A 345 -14.77 -14.61 -35.95
N ARG A 346 -14.28 -15.46 -35.05
CA ARG A 346 -14.87 -15.69 -33.73
C ARG A 346 -14.17 -14.86 -32.65
N ALA A 347 -14.89 -14.52 -31.60
CA ALA A 347 -14.39 -13.69 -30.51
C ALA A 347 -13.39 -14.44 -29.63
N GLY A 348 -12.49 -13.71 -28.98
CA GLY A 348 -11.54 -14.27 -28.02
C GLY A 348 -11.31 -13.31 -26.85
N LEU A 349 -10.80 -13.87 -25.76
CA LEU A 349 -10.44 -13.12 -24.55
C LEU A 349 -9.23 -12.19 -24.83
N THR A 350 -9.19 -11.01 -24.23
CA THR A 350 -8.11 -10.03 -24.50
C THR A 350 -7.10 -9.89 -23.35
N PHE A 351 -7.39 -10.48 -22.19
CA PHE A 351 -6.60 -10.35 -20.96
C PHE A 351 -6.23 -8.90 -20.63
N SER A 352 -7.12 -7.95 -20.97
CA SER A 352 -6.75 -6.54 -20.99
C SER A 352 -6.76 -5.93 -19.59
N LEU A 353 -5.66 -5.26 -19.27
CA LEU A 353 -5.48 -4.47 -18.06
C LEU A 353 -5.57 -2.98 -18.40
N THR A 354 -6.60 -2.29 -17.90
CA THR A 354 -6.81 -0.86 -18.20
C THR A 354 -5.81 0.03 -17.47
N ARG A 355 -5.50 -0.31 -16.21
CA ARG A 355 -4.46 0.31 -15.37
C ARG A 355 -4.00 -0.68 -14.29
N THR A 356 -2.70 -0.83 -14.12
CA THR A 356 -2.11 -1.76 -13.16
C THR A 356 -1.88 -1.09 -11.81
N ALA A 357 -2.94 -1.02 -10.99
CA ALA A 357 -2.85 -0.63 -9.58
C ALA A 357 -3.43 -1.77 -8.74
N PHE A 358 -2.51 -2.57 -8.17
CA PHE A 358 -2.83 -3.76 -7.37
C PHE A 358 -2.73 -3.53 -5.86
N GLY A 359 -1.99 -2.49 -5.44
CA GLY A 359 -1.87 -2.13 -4.02
C GLY A 359 -3.11 -1.42 -3.49
N TYR A 360 -3.39 -1.64 -2.21
CA TYR A 360 -4.43 -0.94 -1.46
C TYR A 360 -3.79 -0.05 -0.39
N GLU A 361 -4.45 1.08 -0.10
CA GLU A 361 -3.97 2.04 0.89
C GLU A 361 -4.06 1.47 2.32
N SER A 362 -5.15 0.76 2.62
CA SER A 362 -5.41 0.16 3.93
C SER A 362 -6.27 -1.10 3.82
N PRO A 363 -6.36 -1.92 4.87
CA PRO A 363 -7.14 -3.16 4.84
C PRO A 363 -8.64 -2.90 4.67
N VAL A 364 -9.14 -1.79 5.22
CA VAL A 364 -10.55 -1.36 5.09
C VAL A 364 -10.84 -0.97 3.64
N SER A 365 -9.96 -0.16 3.03
CA SER A 365 -10.04 0.21 1.62
C SER A 365 -9.99 -1.03 0.71
N ALA A 366 -9.11 -2.00 1.01
CA ALA A 366 -9.02 -3.25 0.27
C ALA A 366 -10.35 -4.02 0.30
N ALA A 367 -10.87 -4.31 1.50
CA ALA A 367 -12.11 -5.06 1.67
C ALA A 367 -13.30 -4.38 0.98
N LYS A 368 -13.42 -3.04 1.13
CA LYS A 368 -14.50 -2.28 0.52
C LYS A 368 -14.44 -2.32 -1.00
N LEU A 369 -13.31 -1.95 -1.60
CA LEU A 369 -13.15 -1.88 -3.06
C LEU A 369 -13.28 -3.27 -3.72
N ILE A 370 -12.80 -4.32 -3.06
CA ILE A 370 -12.98 -5.70 -3.55
C ILE A 370 -14.46 -6.09 -3.49
N SER A 371 -15.15 -5.82 -2.39
CA SER A 371 -16.58 -6.15 -2.26
C SER A 371 -17.45 -5.43 -3.30
N GLU A 372 -17.19 -4.14 -3.54
CA GLU A 372 -17.89 -3.34 -4.56
C GLU A 372 -17.63 -3.90 -5.96
N ARG A 373 -16.38 -4.28 -6.26
CA ARG A 373 -16.03 -4.86 -7.55
C ARG A 373 -16.66 -6.23 -7.77
N MET A 374 -16.72 -7.07 -6.72
CA MET A 374 -17.38 -8.38 -6.78
C MET A 374 -18.88 -8.25 -7.03
N GLU A 375 -19.58 -7.31 -6.36
CA GLU A 375 -21.01 -7.06 -6.59
C GLU A 375 -21.30 -6.57 -8.02
N LEU A 376 -20.48 -5.64 -8.51
CA LEU A 376 -20.61 -5.12 -9.87
C LEU A 376 -20.43 -6.24 -10.90
N LEU A 377 -19.38 -7.04 -10.73
CA LEU A 377 -19.10 -8.18 -11.60
C LEU A 377 -20.20 -9.26 -11.51
N ALA A 378 -20.72 -9.53 -10.31
CA ALA A 378 -21.83 -10.47 -10.12
C ALA A 378 -23.11 -10.01 -10.83
N THR A 379 -23.39 -8.71 -10.79
CA THR A 379 -24.55 -8.12 -11.48
C THR A 379 -24.38 -8.24 -12.99
N HIS A 380 -23.21 -7.94 -13.52
CA HIS A 380 -22.95 -8.04 -14.95
C HIS A 380 -22.92 -9.50 -15.45
N ALA A 381 -22.32 -10.40 -14.68
CA ALA A 381 -22.36 -11.84 -14.96
C ALA A 381 -23.80 -12.39 -14.99
N GLN A 382 -24.67 -11.91 -14.08
CA GLN A 382 -26.09 -12.29 -14.07
C GLN A 382 -26.82 -11.88 -15.37
N GLN A 383 -26.48 -10.74 -15.95
CA GLN A 383 -27.05 -10.28 -17.23
C GLN A 383 -26.61 -11.16 -18.40
N CYS A 384 -25.47 -11.82 -18.29
CA CYS A 384 -24.89 -12.68 -19.33
C CYS A 384 -25.31 -14.16 -19.22
N VAL A 385 -26.14 -14.54 -18.24
CA VAL A 385 -26.54 -15.94 -17.99
C VAL A 385 -27.22 -16.59 -19.20
N ALA A 386 -27.98 -15.82 -19.98
CA ALA A 386 -28.60 -16.32 -21.21
C ALA A 386 -27.58 -16.74 -22.26
N ALA A 387 -26.41 -16.10 -22.30
CA ALA A 387 -25.32 -16.43 -23.22
C ALA A 387 -24.41 -17.53 -22.66
N LEU A 388 -24.21 -17.57 -21.34
CA LEU A 388 -23.40 -18.58 -20.66
C LEU A 388 -24.05 -18.95 -19.30
N PRO A 389 -24.83 -20.04 -19.23
CA PRO A 389 -25.56 -20.43 -18.01
C PRO A 389 -24.69 -20.65 -16.77
N ALA A 390 -23.44 -21.08 -16.95
CA ALA A 390 -22.46 -21.24 -15.86
C ALA A 390 -22.24 -19.95 -15.04
N LEU A 391 -22.51 -18.78 -15.63
CA LEU A 391 -22.39 -17.48 -14.96
C LEU A 391 -23.40 -17.28 -13.83
N GLU A 392 -24.48 -18.05 -13.76
CA GLU A 392 -25.46 -17.93 -12.67
C GLU A 392 -24.84 -18.33 -11.33
N LEU A 393 -24.20 -19.51 -11.30
CA LEU A 393 -23.49 -19.99 -10.11
C LEU A 393 -22.29 -19.08 -9.78
N PHE A 394 -21.58 -18.62 -10.80
CA PHE A 394 -20.48 -17.67 -10.63
C PHE A 394 -20.94 -16.36 -9.99
N ALA A 395 -22.02 -15.75 -10.49
CA ALA A 395 -22.59 -14.53 -9.93
C ALA A 395 -23.02 -14.72 -8.47
N LYS A 396 -23.60 -15.87 -8.13
CA LYS A 396 -23.91 -16.22 -6.73
C LYS A 396 -22.65 -16.27 -5.86
N ARG A 397 -21.61 -17.01 -6.30
CA ARG A 397 -20.35 -17.11 -5.55
C ARG A 397 -19.66 -15.76 -5.35
N LEU A 398 -19.75 -14.86 -6.34
CA LEU A 398 -19.23 -13.50 -6.20
C LEU A 398 -20.00 -12.67 -5.18
N ARG A 399 -21.33 -12.80 -5.11
CA ARG A 399 -22.14 -12.14 -4.07
C ARG A 399 -21.79 -12.67 -2.67
N ASP A 400 -21.60 -13.98 -2.54
CA ASP A 400 -21.17 -14.60 -1.30
C ASP A 400 -19.77 -14.09 -0.88
N ALA A 401 -18.84 -14.02 -1.84
CA ALA A 401 -17.50 -13.47 -1.61
C ALA A 401 -17.54 -11.98 -1.24
N ALA A 402 -18.37 -11.17 -1.92
CA ALA A 402 -18.57 -9.76 -1.59
C ALA A 402 -19.10 -9.59 -0.16
N SER A 403 -20.03 -10.45 0.25
CA SER A 403 -20.55 -10.50 1.62
C SER A 403 -19.45 -10.84 2.63
N ALA A 404 -18.58 -11.79 2.32
CA ALA A 404 -17.43 -12.13 3.18
C ALA A 404 -16.47 -10.94 3.36
N TRP A 405 -16.17 -10.21 2.29
CA TRP A 405 -15.33 -9.00 2.37
C TRP A 405 -15.99 -7.87 3.14
N ARG A 406 -17.30 -7.63 2.94
CA ARG A 406 -18.05 -6.67 3.75
C ARG A 406 -18.03 -7.06 5.23
N GLY A 407 -18.29 -8.33 5.52
CA GLY A 407 -18.23 -8.88 6.88
C GLY A 407 -16.86 -8.68 7.52
N ALA A 408 -15.77 -8.90 6.79
CA ALA A 408 -14.42 -8.64 7.28
C ALA A 408 -14.16 -7.15 7.54
N SER A 409 -14.64 -6.27 6.66
CA SER A 409 -14.57 -4.82 6.86
C SER A 409 -15.37 -4.36 8.08
N ASP A 410 -16.60 -4.85 8.24
CA ASP A 410 -17.48 -4.49 9.35
C ASP A 410 -16.98 -5.07 10.67
N ALA A 411 -16.51 -6.32 10.67
CA ALA A 411 -15.86 -6.94 11.82
C ALA A 411 -14.59 -6.18 12.20
N GLN A 412 -13.81 -5.67 11.24
CA GLN A 412 -12.67 -4.82 11.57
C GLN A 412 -13.13 -3.48 12.14
N ARG A 413 -14.12 -2.80 11.55
CA ARG A 413 -14.65 -1.55 12.12
C ARG A 413 -15.21 -1.77 13.53
N ALA A 414 -15.85 -2.91 13.77
CA ALA A 414 -16.37 -3.31 15.07
C ALA A 414 -15.24 -3.68 16.03
N GLN A 415 -14.22 -4.44 15.62
CA GLN A 415 -13.08 -4.83 16.44
C GLN A 415 -12.13 -3.65 16.69
N GLU A 416 -12.08 -2.68 15.78
CA GLU A 416 -11.39 -1.42 15.97
C GLU A 416 -12.21 -0.56 16.94
N ALA A 417 -13.54 -0.51 16.82
CA ALA A 417 -14.42 0.12 17.82
C ALA A 417 -14.41 -0.59 19.19
N ASP A 418 -14.18 -1.91 19.25
CA ASP A 418 -14.16 -2.75 20.46
C ASP A 418 -12.75 -2.79 21.09
N ARG A 419 -11.68 -2.74 20.29
CA ARG A 419 -10.33 -2.39 20.78
C ARG A 419 -10.28 -0.96 21.32
N LEU A 420 -11.11 -0.07 20.78
CA LEU A 420 -11.31 1.29 21.27
C LEU A 420 -12.36 1.36 22.41
N ALA A 421 -13.03 0.24 22.74
CA ALA A 421 -13.94 0.12 23.87
C ALA A 421 -13.14 -0.14 25.15
N PRO A 422 -13.38 0.60 26.25
CA PRO A 422 -12.56 0.52 27.45
C PRO A 422 -12.87 -0.75 28.27
N ALA A 423 -11.82 -1.43 28.76
CA ALA A 423 -11.91 -2.49 29.76
C ALA A 423 -12.28 -1.91 31.14
N ALA A 424 -13.00 -2.71 31.95
CA ALA A 424 -13.57 -2.32 33.24
C ALA A 424 -12.52 -1.73 34.22
N SER A 425 -12.87 -0.58 34.79
CA SER A 425 -12.03 0.23 35.69
C SER A 425 -11.92 -0.37 37.10
N PRO A 426 -10.74 -0.34 37.75
CA PRO A 426 -10.62 -0.35 39.20
C PRO A 426 -10.78 1.07 39.77
N GLU A 427 -11.39 1.16 40.94
CA GLU A 427 -11.84 2.38 41.63
C GLU A 427 -10.74 3.45 41.80
N SER A 428 -11.08 4.70 41.46
CA SER A 428 -10.26 5.90 41.67
C SER A 428 -10.64 6.61 42.97
N THR A 429 -9.63 6.95 43.77
CA THR A 429 -9.77 7.82 44.94
C THR A 429 -9.45 9.26 44.53
N HIS A 430 -10.44 10.15 44.59
CA HIS A 430 -10.29 11.58 44.31
C HIS A 430 -9.65 12.30 45.49
N ASP A 431 -8.52 12.97 45.25
CA ASP A 431 -7.92 13.96 46.15
C ASP A 431 -7.98 15.35 45.49
N GLU A 432 -8.19 16.38 46.28
CA GLU A 432 -9.24 17.38 46.01
C GLU A 432 -8.97 18.46 44.94
N HIS A 433 -7.85 18.50 44.21
CA HIS A 433 -7.62 19.58 43.20
C HIS A 433 -6.79 19.25 41.96
N VAL A 434 -6.30 18.02 41.81
CA VAL A 434 -5.65 17.54 40.59
C VAL A 434 -6.17 16.14 40.32
N ASP A 435 -6.80 15.94 39.17
CA ASP A 435 -7.21 14.60 38.76
C ASP A 435 -5.93 13.81 38.46
N VAL A 436 -5.72 12.74 39.22
CA VAL A 436 -4.59 11.83 39.03
C VAL A 436 -5.13 10.56 38.39
N ILE A 437 -4.83 10.38 37.11
CA ILE A 437 -5.30 9.25 36.32
C ILE A 437 -4.10 8.34 36.07
N ARG A 438 -4.06 7.23 36.79
CA ARG A 438 -2.98 6.23 36.69
C ARG A 438 -3.27 5.28 35.53
N GLY A 439 -2.31 5.15 34.63
CA GLY A 439 -2.28 4.09 33.63
C GLY A 439 -1.12 3.13 33.86
N GLU A 440 -1.12 2.04 33.11
CA GLU A 440 -0.04 1.05 33.06
C GLU A 440 1.28 1.72 32.64
N LYS A 441 1.26 2.54 31.59
CA LYS A 441 2.46 3.10 30.96
C LYS A 441 2.88 4.45 31.52
N GLY A 442 2.04 5.08 32.33
CA GLY A 442 2.32 6.34 32.98
C GLY A 442 1.09 6.96 33.65
N THR A 443 1.32 8.01 34.44
CA THR A 443 0.30 8.72 35.20
C THR A 443 0.04 10.10 34.60
N ILE A 444 -1.21 10.41 34.26
CA ILE A 444 -1.64 11.76 33.85
C ILE A 444 -2.11 12.54 35.07
N TYR A 445 -1.60 13.76 35.22
CA TYR A 445 -2.08 14.75 36.18
C TYR A 445 -2.81 15.85 35.43
N PHE A 446 -4.09 16.08 35.77
CA PHE A 446 -4.89 17.14 35.17
C PHE A 446 -5.37 18.17 36.20
N ASN A 447 -5.08 19.45 35.93
CA ASN A 447 -5.55 20.57 36.75
C ASN A 447 -6.57 21.42 35.96
N ALA A 448 -7.85 21.25 36.29
CA ALA A 448 -8.96 21.95 35.66
C ALA A 448 -8.85 23.48 35.75
N LYS A 449 -8.41 24.01 36.91
CA LYS A 449 -8.27 25.46 37.14
C LYS A 449 -7.23 26.12 36.23
N ARG A 450 -6.29 25.34 35.70
CA ARG A 450 -5.22 25.80 34.78
C ARG A 450 -5.55 25.54 33.31
N CYS A 451 -6.62 24.81 33.00
CA CYS A 451 -6.96 24.47 31.62
C CYS A 451 -7.52 25.70 30.88
N ILE A 452 -6.87 26.07 29.77
CA ILE A 452 -7.35 27.14 28.88
C ILE A 452 -8.14 26.60 27.68
N HIS A 453 -8.65 25.37 27.75
CA HIS A 453 -9.37 24.67 26.67
C HIS A 453 -8.78 24.94 25.27
N SER A 454 -7.44 24.91 25.15
CA SER A 454 -6.75 25.07 23.86
C SER A 454 -7.08 23.96 22.86
N ARG A 455 -7.75 22.90 23.34
CA ARG A 455 -8.14 21.68 22.62
C ARG A 455 -6.97 20.90 22.02
N HIS A 456 -5.72 21.24 22.33
CA HIS A 456 -4.56 20.51 21.83
C HIS A 456 -4.63 19.04 22.23
N CYS A 457 -4.98 18.75 23.49
CA CYS A 457 -5.12 17.39 24.01
C CYS A 457 -6.19 16.57 23.26
N VAL A 458 -7.41 17.09 23.17
CA VAL A 458 -8.55 16.38 22.56
C VAL A 458 -8.44 16.27 21.04
N LEU A 459 -7.65 17.13 20.38
CA LEU A 459 -7.42 17.07 18.93
C LEU A 459 -6.22 16.20 18.57
N GLY A 460 -5.17 16.20 19.40
CA GLY A 460 -3.96 15.44 19.14
C GLY A 460 -4.03 13.99 19.63
N GLU A 461 -4.71 13.74 20.75
CA GLU A 461 -4.95 12.40 21.29
C GLU A 461 -6.43 12.25 21.71
N PRO A 462 -7.37 12.21 20.76
CA PRO A 462 -8.82 12.14 21.05
C PRO A 462 -9.22 10.88 21.82
N GLU A 463 -8.44 9.80 21.70
CA GLU A 463 -8.68 8.55 22.43
C GLU A 463 -8.25 8.65 23.90
N VAL A 464 -7.20 9.43 24.18
CA VAL A 464 -6.72 9.71 25.55
C VAL A 464 -7.58 10.78 26.21
N PHE A 465 -7.97 11.84 25.51
CA PHE A 465 -8.74 12.96 26.03
C PHE A 465 -10.09 13.08 25.33
N ARG A 466 -11.09 12.35 25.86
CA ARG A 466 -12.43 12.24 25.27
C ARG A 466 -13.35 13.33 25.83
N ALA A 467 -13.33 14.53 25.24
CA ALA A 467 -14.21 15.63 25.69
C ALA A 467 -15.71 15.38 25.42
N ASN A 468 -16.58 16.05 26.19
CA ASN A 468 -18.04 16.07 26.03
C ASN A 468 -18.74 14.71 26.20
N ARG A 469 -18.24 13.85 27.08
CA ARG A 469 -18.90 12.60 27.49
C ARG A 469 -19.26 12.64 28.97
N GLU A 470 -20.23 11.80 29.36
CA GLU A 470 -20.49 11.51 30.75
C GLU A 470 -19.44 10.52 31.31
N GLY A 471 -19.06 10.72 32.57
CA GLY A 471 -18.04 9.91 33.26
C GLY A 471 -16.60 10.33 32.97
N ASP A 472 -15.67 9.39 33.14
CA ASP A 472 -14.23 9.61 32.93
C ASP A 472 -13.95 10.08 31.50
N TRP A 473 -13.02 11.02 31.37
CA TRP A 473 -12.69 11.65 30.09
C TRP A 473 -11.19 11.61 29.75
N ILE A 474 -10.35 11.12 30.66
CA ILE A 474 -8.90 10.94 30.45
C ILE A 474 -8.55 9.45 30.56
N PHE A 475 -7.86 8.90 29.55
CA PHE A 475 -7.51 7.48 29.45
C PHE A 475 -6.03 7.32 29.06
N PRO A 476 -5.08 7.31 30.03
CA PRO A 476 -3.64 7.30 29.76
C PRO A 476 -3.17 6.15 28.88
N ASP A 477 -3.77 4.96 29.01
CA ASP A 477 -3.34 3.75 28.29
C ASP A 477 -3.90 3.64 26.87
N ALA A 478 -4.76 4.59 26.45
CA ALA A 478 -5.32 4.62 25.09
C ALA A 478 -4.28 5.01 24.02
N ALA A 479 -3.08 5.44 24.42
CA ALA A 479 -1.95 5.67 23.54
C ALA A 479 -0.64 5.18 24.17
N THR A 480 0.43 5.12 23.37
CA THR A 480 1.78 4.84 23.88
C THR A 480 2.24 5.96 24.82
N ALA A 481 3.04 5.65 25.85
CA ALA A 481 3.62 6.67 26.74
C ALA A 481 4.33 7.80 25.97
N GLU A 482 5.01 7.50 24.87
CA GLU A 482 5.61 8.48 23.95
C GLU A 482 4.62 9.54 23.46
N ARG A 483 3.46 9.08 22.99
CA ARG A 483 2.39 9.91 22.45
C ARG A 483 1.68 10.71 23.53
N VAL A 484 1.40 10.07 24.68
CA VAL A 484 0.81 10.75 25.85
C VAL A 484 1.77 11.82 26.40
N ASN A 485 3.07 11.51 26.42
CA ASN A 485 4.10 12.48 26.79
C ASN A 485 4.14 13.64 25.80
N HIS A 486 4.20 13.37 24.50
CA HIS A 486 4.21 14.40 23.47
C HIS A 486 2.98 15.32 23.56
N ILE A 487 1.78 14.78 23.78
CA ILE A 487 0.58 15.59 23.92
C ILE A 487 0.57 16.40 25.23
N ALA A 488 1.04 15.80 26.33
CA ALA A 488 1.24 16.50 27.59
C ALA A 488 2.21 17.67 27.43
N LEU A 489 3.34 17.49 26.73
CA LEU A 489 4.35 18.52 26.41
C LEU A 489 3.82 19.66 25.51
N ASN A 490 2.75 19.43 24.78
CA ASN A 490 2.09 20.46 23.98
C ASN A 490 0.91 21.16 24.70
N CYS A 491 0.58 20.77 25.94
CA CYS A 491 -0.36 21.51 26.78
C CYS A 491 0.19 22.89 27.16
N VAL A 492 -0.23 23.93 26.42
CA VAL A 492 0.27 25.32 26.55
C VAL A 492 0.21 25.86 27.99
N SER A 493 -0.83 25.51 28.76
CA SER A 493 -0.98 25.98 30.14
C SER A 493 -0.30 25.11 31.19
N GLY A 494 0.27 23.97 30.80
CA GLY A 494 0.80 22.98 31.75
C GLY A 494 -0.28 22.32 32.61
N ALA A 495 -1.56 22.43 32.24
CA ALA A 495 -2.67 21.81 32.95
C ALA A 495 -2.64 20.28 32.90
N ILE A 496 -1.94 19.71 31.91
CA ILE A 496 -1.69 18.28 31.77
C ILE A 496 -0.20 18.06 31.99
N ARG A 497 0.14 17.18 32.95
CA ARG A 497 1.47 16.60 33.09
C ARG A 497 1.38 15.08 32.96
N PHE A 498 2.45 14.48 32.49
CA PHE A 498 2.55 13.03 32.34
C PHE A 498 3.84 12.55 32.98
N GLU A 499 3.73 11.57 33.87
CA GLU A 499 4.85 10.85 34.45
C GLU A 499 4.94 9.47 33.81
N ARG A 500 6.07 9.17 33.18
CA ARG A 500 6.28 7.90 32.47
C ARG A 500 6.64 6.80 33.46
N HIS A 501 6.06 5.62 33.27
CA HIS A 501 6.42 4.41 34.03
C HIS A 501 7.31 3.45 33.23
N ASP A 502 7.54 3.72 31.94
CA ASP A 502 8.30 2.86 31.02
C ASP A 502 9.81 3.14 30.99
N GLY A 503 10.30 3.96 31.92
CA GLY A 503 11.71 4.36 32.02
C GLY A 503 12.15 5.46 31.04
N GLY A 504 11.24 6.00 30.22
CA GLY A 504 11.53 7.15 29.37
C GLY A 504 11.70 8.47 30.15
N GLU A 505 12.29 9.49 29.51
CA GLU A 505 12.50 10.80 30.13
C GLU A 505 11.19 11.54 30.41
N ASN A 506 11.06 12.07 31.63
CA ASN A 506 9.96 12.95 32.04
C ASN A 506 10.19 14.40 31.57
N GLU A 507 9.16 15.24 31.69
CA GLU A 507 9.25 16.66 31.33
C GLU A 507 10.36 17.37 32.14
N VAL A 508 11.28 18.03 31.42
CA VAL A 508 12.40 18.81 31.99
C VAL A 508 12.27 20.29 31.63
N ALA A 509 12.96 21.15 32.37
CA ALA A 509 13.02 22.57 32.08
C ALA A 509 13.59 22.85 30.67
N PRO A 510 13.05 23.86 29.95
CA PRO A 510 13.53 24.16 28.61
C PRO A 510 14.93 24.76 28.64
N LYS A 511 15.72 24.52 27.58
CA LYS A 511 17.05 25.13 27.38
C LYS A 511 17.01 26.65 27.18
N VAL A 512 15.83 27.21 26.90
CA VAL A 512 15.59 28.65 26.75
C VAL A 512 14.25 28.98 27.38
N ASN A 513 14.27 29.86 28.37
CA ASN A 513 13.06 30.39 28.99
C ASN A 513 12.33 31.30 28.00
N GLN A 514 11.06 31.00 27.73
CA GLN A 514 10.25 31.73 26.75
C GLN A 514 8.98 32.29 27.38
N ILE A 515 8.67 33.54 27.04
CA ILE A 515 7.37 34.18 27.31
C ILE A 515 6.75 34.54 25.97
N ARG A 516 5.67 33.86 25.59
CA ARG A 516 5.00 34.04 24.31
C ARG A 516 3.67 34.75 24.48
N MET A 517 3.45 35.80 23.71
CA MET A 517 2.12 36.40 23.60
C MET A 517 1.26 35.61 22.62
N ARG A 518 0.09 35.16 23.08
CA ARG A 518 -0.93 34.60 22.20
C ARG A 518 -1.83 35.71 21.70
N GLU A 519 -2.10 35.72 20.39
CA GLU A 519 -3.07 36.63 19.78
C GLU A 519 -4.40 36.55 20.51
N ASN A 520 -4.96 37.71 20.86
CA ASN A 520 -6.21 37.88 21.62
C ASN A 520 -6.26 37.09 22.94
N GLY A 521 -5.12 36.60 23.45
CA GLY A 521 -5.05 35.61 24.51
C GLY A 521 -3.96 35.89 25.55
N PRO A 522 -3.64 34.88 26.38
CA PRO A 522 -2.72 35.03 27.51
C PRO A 522 -1.25 35.15 27.11
N LEU A 523 -0.40 35.40 28.11
CA LEU A 523 1.03 35.13 28.04
C LEU A 523 1.27 33.65 28.37
N SER A 524 1.93 32.92 27.49
CA SER A 524 2.38 31.54 27.71
C SER A 524 3.83 31.56 28.16
N VAL A 525 4.13 31.08 29.36
CA VAL A 525 5.48 30.99 29.89
C VAL A 525 5.93 29.53 29.86
N ASN A 526 7.13 29.27 29.34
CA ASN A 526 7.80 27.98 29.36
C ASN A 526 9.21 28.17 29.93
N ALA A 527 9.41 27.77 31.19
CA ALA A 527 10.62 27.99 32.00
C ALA A 527 10.47 27.21 33.32
N GLU A 528 11.49 27.11 34.15
CA GLU A 528 11.32 26.68 35.55
C GLU A 528 10.67 27.82 36.36
N VAL A 529 9.34 27.92 36.35
CA VAL A 529 8.60 29.08 36.87
C VAL A 529 8.30 28.95 38.35
N THR A 530 8.64 29.98 39.11
CA THR A 530 8.20 30.17 40.51
C THR A 530 7.22 31.34 40.58
N LEU A 531 5.94 31.07 40.85
CA LEU A 531 4.90 32.09 40.99
C LEU A 531 4.74 32.52 42.46
N VAL A 532 4.90 33.81 42.75
CA VAL A 532 4.86 34.34 44.12
C VAL A 532 3.47 34.88 44.47
N GLY A 533 2.77 34.27 45.45
CA GLY A 533 1.71 34.94 46.22
C GLY A 533 0.26 34.88 45.70
N ALA A 534 -0.20 33.76 45.16
CA ALA A 534 -1.63 33.41 45.13
C ALA A 534 -1.74 31.91 45.45
N ASP A 535 -2.20 31.62 46.67
CA ASP A 535 -2.64 30.28 47.14
C ASP A 535 -1.56 29.22 47.41
N GLY A 536 -0.42 29.61 48.00
CA GLY A 536 0.38 28.72 48.86
C GLY A 536 0.83 27.38 48.26
N GLY A 537 1.88 27.40 47.45
CA GLY A 537 2.64 26.21 47.06
C GLY A 537 3.75 26.55 46.10
N ALA A 538 4.96 26.77 46.61
CA ALA A 538 6.16 27.04 45.82
C ALA A 538 6.65 25.76 45.12
N ASN A 539 5.91 25.29 44.12
CA ASN A 539 6.37 24.25 43.21
C ASN A 539 6.76 24.90 41.88
N ALA A 540 7.98 24.62 41.43
CA ALA A 540 8.43 25.03 40.10
C ALA A 540 7.49 24.41 39.05
N GLU A 541 6.89 25.24 38.20
CA GLU A 541 6.06 24.81 37.08
C GLU A 541 6.81 25.04 35.78
N LEU A 542 6.80 24.05 34.88
CA LEU A 542 7.53 24.17 33.61
C LEU A 542 6.78 25.02 32.58
N ARG A 543 5.45 25.02 32.63
CA ARG A 543 4.58 25.75 31.70
C ARG A 543 3.39 26.35 32.43
N VAL A 544 3.08 27.62 32.15
CA VAL A 544 1.94 28.34 32.74
C VAL A 544 1.38 29.39 31.77
N THR A 545 0.07 29.62 31.81
CA THR A 545 -0.57 30.72 31.07
C THR A 545 -1.10 31.80 32.01
N LEU A 546 -0.63 33.03 31.82
CA LEU A 546 -0.93 34.19 32.65
C LEU A 546 -1.89 35.17 31.96
N CYS A 547 -2.84 35.72 32.72
CA CYS A 547 -3.83 36.66 32.23
C CYS A 547 -3.18 37.94 31.71
N ARG A 548 -3.55 38.33 30.49
CA ARG A 548 -3.11 39.56 29.83
C ARG A 548 -4.24 40.57 29.59
N CYS A 549 -5.50 40.14 29.73
CA CYS A 549 -6.69 40.94 29.42
C CYS A 549 -7.32 41.65 30.62
N GLY A 550 -6.92 41.31 31.84
CA GLY A 550 -7.49 41.84 33.09
C GLY A 550 -8.85 41.26 33.50
N LYS A 551 -9.46 40.39 32.70
CA LYS A 551 -10.83 39.87 32.94
C LYS A 551 -10.90 38.48 33.56
N SER A 552 -9.77 37.80 33.75
CA SER A 552 -9.78 36.47 34.35
C SER A 552 -10.34 36.47 35.78
N LYS A 553 -11.09 35.44 36.16
CA LYS A 553 -11.54 35.22 37.53
C LYS A 553 -10.50 34.43 38.35
N ASN A 554 -9.55 33.76 37.68
CA ASN A 554 -8.47 32.99 38.29
C ASN A 554 -7.10 33.69 38.19
N LYS A 555 -7.04 35.01 38.39
CA LYS A 555 -5.77 35.77 38.26
C LYS A 555 -4.76 35.28 39.31
N PRO A 556 -3.46 35.17 38.96
CA PRO A 556 -2.82 35.66 37.73
C PRO A 556 -2.93 34.72 36.52
N PHE A 557 -3.53 33.55 36.66
CA PHE A 557 -3.74 32.60 35.56
C PHE A 557 -4.79 33.10 34.57
N CYS A 558 -4.76 32.54 33.37
CA CYS A 558 -5.81 32.73 32.38
C CYS A 558 -6.88 31.64 32.53
N ASP A 559 -8.16 32.03 32.48
CA ASP A 559 -9.33 31.15 32.52
C ASP A 559 -10.23 31.33 31.28
N GLN A 560 -9.68 31.88 30.19
CA GLN A 560 -10.39 32.19 28.95
C GLN A 560 -11.44 33.31 29.01
N SER A 561 -11.59 34.03 30.12
CA SER A 561 -12.51 35.18 30.21
C SER A 561 -12.24 36.27 29.16
N HIS A 562 -11.07 36.25 28.50
CA HIS A 562 -10.73 37.14 27.40
C HIS A 562 -11.62 36.96 26.15
N ILE A 563 -12.19 35.77 25.92
CA ILE A 563 -13.09 35.50 24.78
C ILE A 563 -14.41 36.25 24.96
N ALA A 564 -15.10 36.01 26.08
CA ALA A 564 -16.35 36.69 26.40
C ALA A 564 -16.17 38.21 26.59
N ALA A 565 -14.98 38.63 27.04
CA ALA A 565 -14.64 40.04 27.14
C ALA A 565 -14.27 40.71 25.81
N GLY A 566 -14.20 39.97 24.70
CA GLY A 566 -13.81 40.51 23.39
C GLY A 566 -12.42 41.15 23.39
N PHE A 567 -11.46 40.58 24.12
CA PHE A 567 -10.12 41.15 24.22
C PHE A 567 -9.38 41.08 22.88
N VAL A 568 -9.01 42.25 22.34
CA VAL A 568 -8.27 42.36 21.08
C VAL A 568 -6.83 42.77 21.34
N SER A 569 -5.88 41.97 20.86
CA SER A 569 -4.45 42.31 20.82
C SER A 569 -3.70 41.37 19.89
N SER A 570 -2.99 41.93 18.89
CA SER A 570 -2.34 41.20 17.79
C SER A 570 -1.41 40.06 18.22
N GLY A 571 -0.76 40.17 19.38
CA GLY A 571 0.33 39.24 19.73
C GLY A 571 1.57 39.41 18.85
N GLU A 572 1.66 40.51 18.11
CA GLU A 572 2.78 40.88 17.24
C GLU A 572 3.30 42.27 17.66
N ALA A 573 4.02 42.30 18.78
CA ALA A 573 4.65 43.53 19.27
C ALA A 573 5.95 43.86 18.50
N VAL A 574 6.35 45.12 18.55
CA VAL A 574 7.57 45.61 17.89
C VAL A 574 8.81 45.07 18.61
N THR A 575 9.79 44.60 17.83
CA THR A 575 11.10 44.15 18.35
C THR A 575 11.87 45.34 18.92
N ARG A 576 12.44 45.16 20.11
CA ARG A 576 13.31 46.13 20.78
C ARG A 576 14.78 45.68 20.67
N PRO A 577 15.73 46.62 20.52
CA PRO A 577 17.13 46.31 20.72
C PRO A 577 17.34 45.75 22.13
N SER A 578 17.84 44.52 22.22
CA SER A 578 18.16 43.86 23.48
C SER A 578 19.48 43.10 23.31
N PRO A 579 20.42 43.22 24.27
CA PRO A 579 21.67 42.47 24.22
C PRO A 579 21.40 40.96 24.35
N GLU A 580 22.37 40.15 23.96
CA GLU A 580 22.32 38.72 24.21
C GLU A 580 22.41 38.43 25.72
N LEU A 581 21.76 37.35 26.17
CA LEU A 581 21.81 36.92 27.55
C LEU A 581 22.98 35.97 27.74
N GLU A 582 23.78 36.18 28.79
CA GLU A 582 24.86 35.25 29.18
C GLU A 582 24.33 33.84 29.51
N ARG A 583 23.13 33.78 30.09
CA ARG A 583 22.39 32.54 30.35
C ARG A 583 20.95 32.68 29.88
N ARG A 584 20.42 31.68 29.17
CA ARG A 584 19.07 31.70 28.57
C ARG A 584 18.04 30.83 29.32
N ASP A 585 18.48 30.05 30.29
CA ASP A 585 17.71 29.11 31.10
C ASP A 585 17.77 29.40 32.61
N GLY A 586 17.21 28.49 33.40
CA GLY A 586 17.17 28.51 34.86
C GLY A 586 15.88 29.10 35.44
N PRO A 587 15.83 29.31 36.77
CA PRO A 587 14.60 29.72 37.45
C PRO A 587 14.07 31.07 36.96
N LEU A 588 12.76 31.14 36.72
CA LEU A 588 12.04 32.35 36.35
C LEU A 588 10.99 32.69 37.41
N VAL A 589 11.22 33.77 38.16
CA VAL A 589 10.31 34.19 39.23
C VAL A 589 9.29 35.16 38.67
N VAL A 590 8.00 34.83 38.82
CA VAL A 590 6.88 35.70 38.41
C VAL A 590 6.16 36.17 39.66
N THR A 591 6.12 37.48 39.89
CA THR A 591 5.41 38.10 41.01
C THR A 591 4.28 38.98 40.48
N PRO A 592 3.00 38.58 40.61
CA PRO A 592 1.88 39.48 40.38
C PRO A 592 1.89 40.59 41.42
N LEU A 593 2.03 41.85 41.00
CA LEU A 593 1.93 43.02 41.89
C LEU A 593 0.46 43.37 42.10
N ARG A 594 0.05 43.72 43.34
CA ARG A 594 -1.35 44.10 43.63
C ARG A 594 -1.79 45.21 42.69
N ASP A 595 -2.94 45.02 42.05
CA ASP A 595 -3.55 46.00 41.14
C ASP A 595 -2.62 46.49 40.00
N GLY A 596 -1.51 45.77 39.77
CA GLY A 596 -0.39 46.19 38.93
C GLY A 596 0.02 45.13 37.92
N PRO A 597 1.24 45.20 37.35
CA PRO A 597 1.75 44.24 36.36
C PRO A 597 2.24 42.92 36.96
N LEU A 598 2.68 42.01 36.08
CA LEU A 598 3.50 40.86 36.46
C LEU A 598 4.97 41.30 36.48
N ASP A 599 5.63 41.25 37.63
CA ASP A 599 7.08 41.46 37.77
C ASP A 599 7.79 40.12 37.53
N VAL A 600 8.48 40.00 36.39
CA VAL A 600 9.18 38.78 35.96
C VAL A 600 10.68 38.98 36.15
N ARG A 601 11.35 38.06 36.84
CA ARG A 601 12.80 38.09 37.10
C ARG A 601 13.46 36.77 36.76
N GLY A 602 14.66 36.84 36.19
CA GLY A 602 15.38 35.71 35.60
C GLY A 602 15.45 35.86 34.08
N SER A 603 16.37 35.12 33.45
CA SER A 603 16.58 35.14 32.01
C SER A 603 15.32 34.70 31.26
N ALA A 604 14.85 35.49 30.31
CA ALA A 604 13.72 35.15 29.45
C ALA A 604 13.81 35.82 28.08
N GLU A 605 13.33 35.11 27.06
CA GLU A 605 13.07 35.65 25.74
C GLU A 605 11.57 35.89 25.54
N ILE A 606 11.21 37.14 25.29
CA ILE A 606 9.84 37.51 24.97
C ILE A 606 9.64 37.32 23.47
N CYS A 607 8.64 36.53 23.10
CA CYS A 607 8.35 36.15 21.73
C CYS A 607 6.93 36.52 21.31
N THR A 608 6.75 36.86 20.04
CA THR A 608 5.43 37.00 19.40
C THR A 608 4.73 35.67 19.21
N GLY A 609 3.45 35.69 18.79
CA GLY A 609 2.70 34.48 18.44
C GLY A 609 3.40 33.62 17.37
N THR A 610 4.03 34.28 16.38
CA THR A 610 4.84 33.67 15.32
C THR A 610 6.23 33.20 15.74
N ARG A 611 6.56 33.25 17.04
CA ARG A 611 7.85 32.85 17.65
C ARG A 611 9.02 33.79 17.36
N ARG A 612 8.79 34.99 16.84
CA ARG A 612 9.85 35.99 16.70
C ARG A 612 10.20 36.59 18.06
N THR A 613 11.48 36.56 18.43
CA THR A 613 11.98 37.21 19.65
C THR A 613 11.92 38.74 19.50
N ILE A 614 11.30 39.40 20.48
CA ILE A 614 11.14 40.87 20.50
C ILE A 614 11.95 41.53 21.62
N ASP A 615 12.30 40.80 22.66
CA ASP A 615 13.07 41.30 23.79
C ASP A 615 13.77 40.15 24.52
N ARG A 616 14.96 40.43 25.05
CA ARG A 616 15.74 39.52 25.89
C ARG A 616 16.06 40.24 27.18
N THR A 617 15.64 39.67 28.31
CA THR A 617 15.67 40.39 29.59
C THR A 617 15.89 39.46 30.78
N MET A 618 16.46 40.01 31.85
CA MET A 618 16.53 39.39 33.17
C MET A 618 15.49 39.95 34.15
N SER A 619 14.79 41.03 33.77
CA SER A 619 13.79 41.72 34.60
C SER A 619 12.83 42.51 33.73
N VAL A 620 11.53 42.20 33.79
CA VAL A 620 10.51 42.90 32.99
C VAL A 620 9.17 42.96 33.70
N ARG A 621 8.43 44.06 33.49
CA ARG A 621 7.04 44.21 33.94
C ARG A 621 6.08 44.02 32.77
N LEU A 622 5.28 42.97 32.84
CA LEU A 622 4.31 42.62 31.78
C LEU A 622 2.89 43.06 32.18
N CYS A 623 2.18 43.64 31.21
CA CYS A 623 0.80 44.06 31.39
C CYS A 623 -0.11 42.86 31.65
N ARG A 624 -0.85 42.90 32.76
CA ARG A 624 -1.95 41.96 33.06
C ARG A 624 -3.35 42.58 33.04
N CYS A 625 -3.46 43.90 32.94
CA CYS A 625 -4.74 44.63 32.97
C CYS A 625 -5.44 44.73 31.60
N GLY A 626 -4.72 44.50 30.50
CA GLY A 626 -5.23 44.64 29.14
C GLY A 626 -5.27 46.06 28.58
N GLN A 627 -4.89 47.08 29.36
CA GLN A 627 -5.06 48.50 28.99
C GLN A 627 -3.77 49.22 28.54
N SER A 628 -2.60 48.57 28.63
CA SER A 628 -1.37 49.20 28.16
C SER A 628 -1.41 49.49 26.66
N ALA A 629 -0.90 50.64 26.22
CA ALA A 629 -0.65 50.94 24.80
C ALA A 629 0.59 50.17 24.27
N ASP A 630 1.50 49.78 25.17
CA ASP A 630 2.79 49.16 24.87
C ASP A 630 2.81 47.65 25.18
N LYS A 631 1.71 46.94 24.89
CA LYS A 631 1.60 45.49 25.17
C LYS A 631 2.72 44.74 24.43
N PRO A 632 3.36 43.74 25.07
CA PRO A 632 2.99 43.08 26.33
C PRO A 632 3.53 43.77 27.58
N PHE A 633 4.29 44.86 27.44
CA PHE A 633 4.92 45.56 28.55
C PHE A 633 3.91 46.41 29.31
N CYS A 634 4.24 46.77 30.55
CA CYS A 634 3.42 47.64 31.36
C CYS A 634 3.88 49.11 31.26
N ASP A 635 2.99 50.00 30.85
CA ASP A 635 3.20 51.46 30.79
C ASP A 635 2.56 52.22 31.97
N GLY A 636 1.92 51.52 32.92
CA GLY A 636 1.23 52.14 34.06
C GLY A 636 -0.28 52.38 33.86
N SER A 637 -0.85 52.07 32.69
CA SER A 637 -2.28 52.29 32.39
C SER A 637 -3.25 51.58 33.35
N HIS A 638 -2.79 50.57 34.09
CA HIS A 638 -3.58 49.88 35.12
C HIS A 638 -4.11 50.82 36.21
N ARG A 639 -3.39 51.90 36.54
CA ARG A 639 -3.82 52.90 37.53
C ARG A 639 -5.03 53.68 37.03
N ALA A 640 -4.95 54.23 35.82
CA ALA A 640 -6.03 54.97 35.20
C ALA A 640 -7.25 54.08 34.89
N ALA A 641 -7.00 52.80 34.63
CA ALA A 641 -8.05 51.81 34.39
C ALA A 641 -8.70 51.24 35.65
N ASN A 642 -8.29 51.67 36.85
CA ASN A 642 -8.74 51.12 38.14
C ASN A 642 -8.71 49.59 38.15
N PHE A 643 -7.59 49.01 37.71
CA PHE A 643 -7.46 47.56 37.59
C PHE A 643 -7.31 46.92 38.96
N GLU A 644 -8.26 46.06 39.33
CA GLU A 644 -8.23 45.33 40.60
C GLU A 644 -7.83 43.87 40.39
N ALA A 645 -6.80 43.43 41.12
CA ALA A 645 -6.41 42.03 41.19
C ALA A 645 -5.41 41.76 42.32
N ALA A 646 -5.59 40.63 43.01
CA ALA A 646 -4.67 40.14 44.04
C ALA A 646 -3.20 40.10 43.56
N GLY A 647 -2.28 40.30 44.50
CA GLY A 647 -0.84 40.33 44.27
C GLY A 647 -0.05 40.81 45.48
N ARG A 648 1.27 40.76 45.37
CA ARG A 648 2.23 41.16 46.41
C ARG A 648 2.46 42.67 46.38
N GLY A 649 2.29 43.32 47.54
CA GLY A 649 2.65 44.73 47.79
C GLY A 649 1.72 45.74 47.09
N SER A 650 1.39 46.84 47.80
CA SER A 650 0.72 48.04 47.29
C SER A 650 1.68 48.93 46.52
#